data_AF-A0A223B1T4-F1
#
_entry.id   AF-A0A223B1T4-F1
#
_cell.length_a   1.000
_cell.length_b   1.000
_cell.length_c   1.000
_cell.angle_alpha   90.00
_cell.angle_beta   90.00
_cell.angle_gamma   90.00
#
_symmetry.space_group_name_H-M   'P 1'
#
loop_
_entity.id
_entity.type
_entity.pdbx_description
1 polymer ?
#
loop_
_entity_poly.entity_id
_entity_poly.type
_entity_poly.pdbx_seq_one_letter_code
_entity_poly.pdbx_strand_id
1 'polypeptide(L)'
;MEKKRSKKKIVIVSLLIFVAIVIGVVAVLISNEFELLDNKYLDVRKISANAERKKDTEFKSDSKIRITKINKVQQHNLYVLAKVWGYVKYRHPKITDGTLNWDAELFRIMPRVLAAKSKGKANQAMAVWLEKFPFEIESLNAEEQQEYDKNIKNEYYRTDMSWIEDKILLGKNLSGYLKRLSKVKKIGEKGYSVYMKKMGPEDFDLINVSMDCETGNDMKYDDSGMRLLSLFRYWNIIEYFDGNKNIIGENWDDVLLKKIPELATGKDHESYSLSMANLTIHIHDTHTQLVDKFRVLDTYLGAYIPSLTAVNIDNKWVVEKTLPEDSVKPGDTILSVNGESMEKRIKRCRKYLSVSIDNRYWDAFANLLGSNTTKAKFEVLRNGKKIQCEATCVYIADAKADADVVDNESKLMRDGTVGYIREEGEGYEELDDVMEKFKDTKGIIVDLRYLQPPLICSCLPLYLLSKPEKYLTVYAANRFVPGAFTEINGWVCGRGAAKKIFREIGKRKNLMETLNYSNVTNNGIINTWKGKERKRPMYKGRVVVIIDERAMSKYELAALAIRKSPNSIIIGSGTVGANGAAAEMTLPGELEALFTANVSKSYPGNKQLQRVGVKPDIEVKPTVKGLADGRDELVEKAVKLILDKKPFSKAK
;
A
#
# COMPACT_ATOMS: atom_id res chain seq x y z
N MET A 1 32.51 -32.57 40.49
CA MET A 1 32.43 -31.74 39.27
C MET A 1 31.02 -31.69 38.64
N GLU A 2 30.14 -32.67 38.92
CA GLU A 2 28.80 -32.74 38.31
C GLU A 2 27.77 -31.73 38.85
N LYS A 3 27.81 -31.38 40.15
CA LYS A 3 26.89 -30.36 40.72
C LYS A 3 27.04 -28.95 40.11
N LYS A 4 28.23 -28.59 39.61
CA LYS A 4 28.48 -27.30 38.91
C LYS A 4 27.95 -27.30 37.47
N ARG A 5 27.89 -28.47 36.80
CA ARG A 5 27.29 -28.62 35.46
C ARG A 5 25.76 -28.58 35.50
N SER A 6 25.14 -29.13 36.55
CA SER A 6 23.68 -29.08 36.75
C SER A 6 23.15 -27.65 36.96
N LYS A 7 23.79 -26.84 37.81
CA LYS A 7 23.40 -25.43 38.01
C LYS A 7 23.58 -24.58 36.75
N LYS A 8 24.62 -24.81 35.94
CA LYS A 8 24.80 -24.13 34.64
C LYS A 8 23.71 -24.51 33.64
N LYS A 9 23.27 -25.78 33.59
CA LYS A 9 22.15 -26.20 32.73
C LYS A 9 20.83 -25.55 33.13
N ILE A 10 20.54 -25.45 34.43
CA ILE A 10 19.31 -24.80 34.93
C ILE A 10 19.30 -23.30 34.59
N VAL A 11 20.42 -22.60 34.76
CA VAL A 11 20.55 -21.17 34.39
C VAL A 11 20.39 -20.96 32.88
N ILE A 12 20.94 -21.85 32.04
CA ILE A 12 20.79 -21.78 30.58
C ILE A 12 19.35 -22.04 30.15
N VAL A 13 18.65 -23.00 30.77
CA VAL A 13 17.24 -23.28 30.46
C VAL A 13 16.34 -22.13 30.91
N SER A 14 16.58 -21.53 32.07
CA SER A 14 15.85 -20.33 32.52
C SER A 14 16.12 -19.10 31.63
N LEU A 15 17.34 -18.95 31.12
CA LEU A 15 17.70 -17.90 30.17
C LEU A 15 17.02 -18.11 28.80
N LEU A 16 16.93 -19.36 28.33
CA LEU A 16 16.23 -19.71 27.08
C LEU A 16 14.71 -19.51 27.19
N ILE A 17 14.11 -19.82 28.34
CA ILE A 17 12.69 -19.54 28.60
C ILE A 17 12.44 -18.03 28.67
N PHE A 18 13.34 -17.26 29.31
CA PHE A 18 13.25 -15.81 29.36
C PHE A 18 13.42 -15.19 27.96
N VAL A 19 14.35 -15.69 27.15
CA VAL A 19 14.54 -15.27 25.75
C VAL A 19 13.33 -15.65 24.88
N ALA A 20 12.71 -16.81 25.08
CA ALA A 20 11.48 -17.19 24.38
C ALA A 20 10.27 -16.31 24.78
N ILE A 21 10.18 -15.92 26.06
CA ILE A 21 9.17 -14.95 26.53
C ILE A 21 9.45 -13.56 25.95
N VAL A 22 10.71 -13.13 25.88
CA VAL A 22 11.10 -11.84 25.26
C VAL A 22 10.87 -11.85 23.76
N ILE A 23 11.13 -12.95 23.05
CA ILE A 23 10.82 -13.11 21.62
C ILE A 23 9.30 -13.15 21.39
N GLY A 24 8.54 -13.82 22.26
CA GLY A 24 7.07 -13.77 22.24
C GLY A 24 6.52 -12.38 22.50
N VAL A 25 7.16 -11.60 23.39
CA VAL A 25 6.82 -10.20 23.66
C VAL A 25 7.22 -9.28 22.49
N VAL A 26 8.30 -9.57 21.77
CA VAL A 26 8.74 -8.80 20.59
C VAL A 26 7.90 -9.11 19.34
N ALA A 27 7.46 -10.36 19.14
CA ALA A 27 6.44 -10.71 18.14
C ALA A 27 5.09 -10.04 18.46
N VAL A 28 4.78 -9.85 19.74
CA VAL A 28 3.65 -9.04 20.22
C VAL A 28 3.90 -7.53 20.07
N LEU A 29 5.15 -7.07 19.91
CA LEU A 29 5.45 -5.64 19.70
C LEU A 29 5.44 -5.23 18.21
N ILE A 30 5.86 -6.13 17.30
CA ILE A 30 5.67 -5.98 15.84
C ILE A 30 4.19 -6.13 15.48
N SER A 31 3.45 -7.01 16.18
CA SER A 31 1.99 -6.98 16.10
C SER A 31 1.44 -5.65 16.60
N ASN A 32 2.09 -4.97 17.56
CA ASN A 32 1.59 -3.70 18.11
C ASN A 32 1.66 -2.48 17.16
N GLU A 33 2.56 -2.42 16.17
CA GLU A 33 2.50 -1.38 15.13
C GLU A 33 1.31 -1.60 14.17
N PHE A 34 0.92 -2.85 13.95
CA PHE A 34 -0.36 -3.22 13.32
C PHE A 34 -1.55 -3.10 14.30
N GLU A 35 -1.38 -3.32 15.62
CA GLU A 35 -2.44 -3.22 16.63
C GLU A 35 -2.81 -1.76 16.97
N LEU A 36 -1.92 -0.80 16.70
CA LEU A 36 -2.21 0.63 16.82
C LEU A 36 -3.14 1.15 15.71
N LEU A 37 -3.04 0.59 14.49
CA LEU A 37 -4.11 0.67 13.50
C LEU A 37 -5.33 -0.07 14.04
N ASP A 38 -5.11 -1.30 14.53
CA ASP A 38 -6.17 -2.19 14.97
C ASP A 38 -7.07 -1.57 16.05
N ASN A 39 -6.61 -0.75 17.00
CA ASN A 39 -7.52 -0.16 18.00
C ASN A 39 -8.57 0.83 17.42
N LYS A 40 -8.24 1.54 16.32
CA LYS A 40 -9.19 2.43 15.60
C LYS A 40 -10.05 1.66 14.60
N TYR A 41 -9.47 0.72 13.86
CA TYR A 41 -10.21 -0.22 13.00
C TYR A 41 -11.09 -1.16 13.83
N LEU A 42 -10.68 -1.52 15.05
CA LEU A 42 -11.47 -2.24 16.05
C LEU A 42 -12.69 -1.42 16.43
N ASP A 43 -12.61 -0.10 16.53
CA ASP A 43 -13.79 0.74 16.82
C ASP A 43 -14.77 0.72 15.63
N VAL A 44 -14.28 0.88 14.39
CA VAL A 44 -15.10 0.78 13.16
C VAL A 44 -15.73 -0.62 13.01
N ARG A 45 -14.92 -1.68 13.19
CA ARG A 45 -15.38 -3.08 13.15
C ARG A 45 -16.36 -3.37 14.27
N LYS A 46 -16.16 -2.87 15.49
CA LYS A 46 -17.11 -2.99 16.62
C LYS A 46 -18.42 -2.27 16.34
N ILE A 47 -18.36 -1.05 15.80
CA ILE A 47 -19.53 -0.26 15.40
C ILE A 47 -20.37 -1.02 14.37
N SER A 48 -19.72 -1.64 13.38
CA SER A 48 -20.37 -2.42 12.32
C SER A 48 -20.76 -3.85 12.73
N ALA A 49 -20.07 -4.46 13.70
CA ALA A 49 -20.35 -5.82 14.16
C ALA A 49 -21.78 -5.97 14.72
N ASN A 50 -22.29 -4.91 15.36
CA ASN A 50 -23.64 -4.86 15.93
C ASN A 50 -24.67 -4.23 14.97
N ALA A 51 -24.31 -3.98 13.71
CA ALA A 51 -25.24 -3.39 12.74
C ALA A 51 -26.37 -4.37 12.42
N GLU A 52 -27.59 -3.84 12.26
CA GLU A 52 -28.80 -4.65 12.05
C GLU A 52 -28.69 -5.54 10.80
N ARG A 53 -28.00 -5.08 9.74
CA ARG A 53 -27.76 -5.87 8.54
C ARG A 53 -27.08 -7.21 8.80
N LYS A 54 -26.30 -7.35 9.88
CA LYS A 54 -25.59 -8.60 10.21
C LYS A 54 -26.56 -9.71 10.66
N LYS A 55 -27.81 -9.38 10.98
CA LYS A 55 -28.87 -10.36 11.31
C LYS A 55 -29.39 -11.09 10.06
N ASP A 56 -29.28 -10.49 8.89
CA ASP A 56 -29.63 -11.15 7.62
C ASP A 56 -28.49 -12.05 7.17
N THR A 57 -28.65 -13.35 7.42
CA THR A 57 -27.63 -14.39 7.17
C THR A 57 -27.99 -15.31 6.00
N GLU A 58 -29.05 -15.00 5.23
CA GLU A 58 -29.63 -15.90 4.21
C GLU A 58 -28.61 -16.45 3.22
N PHE A 59 -27.62 -15.62 2.84
CA PHE A 59 -26.61 -15.93 1.82
C PHE A 59 -25.19 -15.92 2.38
N LYS A 60 -25.00 -16.11 3.69
CA LYS A 60 -23.68 -15.99 4.33
C LYS A 60 -22.61 -16.91 3.71
N SER A 61 -23.00 -18.10 3.26
CA SER A 61 -22.09 -19.14 2.74
C SER A 61 -22.41 -19.65 1.33
N ASP A 62 -23.53 -19.21 0.73
CA ASP A 62 -23.96 -19.63 -0.62
C ASP A 62 -24.95 -18.61 -1.19
N SER A 63 -24.67 -18.05 -2.36
CA SER A 63 -25.56 -17.11 -3.05
C SER A 63 -26.75 -17.79 -3.71
N LYS A 64 -26.69 -19.14 -3.87
CA LYS A 64 -27.64 -19.96 -4.64
C LYS A 64 -27.66 -19.64 -6.14
N ILE A 65 -26.68 -18.89 -6.65
CA ILE A 65 -26.56 -18.51 -8.07
C ILE A 65 -25.42 -19.29 -8.71
N ARG A 66 -25.72 -19.98 -9.82
CA ARG A 66 -24.76 -20.73 -10.63
C ARG A 66 -24.97 -20.40 -12.11
N ILE A 67 -23.95 -19.87 -12.77
CA ILE A 67 -23.99 -19.41 -14.16
C ILE A 67 -22.93 -20.21 -14.93
N THR A 68 -23.37 -21.07 -15.85
CA THR A 68 -22.45 -21.86 -16.68
C THR A 68 -22.16 -21.23 -18.04
N LYS A 69 -23.04 -20.30 -18.48
CA LYS A 69 -22.93 -19.55 -19.72
C LYS A 69 -23.63 -18.21 -19.56
N ILE A 70 -23.10 -17.18 -20.22
CA ILE A 70 -23.72 -15.86 -20.28
C ILE A 70 -23.82 -15.39 -21.73
N ASN A 71 -24.95 -14.79 -22.10
CA ASN A 71 -25.12 -14.11 -23.40
C ASN A 71 -24.85 -12.59 -23.28
N LYS A 72 -24.82 -11.87 -24.41
CA LYS A 72 -24.54 -10.42 -24.43
C LYS A 72 -25.57 -9.57 -23.69
N VAL A 73 -26.84 -9.98 -23.65
CA VAL A 73 -27.88 -9.27 -22.90
C VAL A 73 -27.64 -9.45 -21.40
N GLN A 74 -27.40 -10.67 -20.94
CA GLN A 74 -27.11 -10.96 -19.54
C GLN A 74 -25.81 -10.28 -19.07
N GLN A 75 -24.76 -10.30 -19.89
CA GLN A 75 -23.50 -9.58 -19.62
C GLN A 75 -23.76 -8.10 -19.40
N HIS A 76 -24.52 -7.46 -20.30
CA HIS A 76 -24.89 -6.06 -20.16
C HIS A 76 -25.78 -5.80 -18.93
N ASN A 77 -26.75 -6.67 -18.66
CA ASN A 77 -27.63 -6.53 -17.51
C ASN A 77 -26.86 -6.60 -16.18
N LEU A 78 -25.89 -7.52 -16.07
CA LEU A 78 -25.00 -7.60 -14.91
C LEU A 78 -24.09 -6.39 -14.78
N TYR A 79 -23.61 -5.83 -15.90
CA TYR A 79 -22.84 -4.59 -15.92
C TYR A 79 -23.66 -3.42 -15.34
N VAL A 80 -24.91 -3.24 -15.79
CA VAL A 80 -25.78 -2.19 -15.25
C VAL A 80 -26.10 -2.45 -13.77
N LEU A 81 -26.39 -3.71 -13.40
CA LEU A 81 -26.65 -4.09 -12.02
C LEU A 81 -25.47 -3.76 -11.10
N ALA A 82 -24.24 -4.06 -11.51
CA ALA A 82 -23.03 -3.77 -10.73
C ALA A 82 -22.88 -2.28 -10.43
N LYS A 83 -23.08 -1.42 -11.44
CA LYS A 83 -23.00 0.04 -11.30
C LYS A 83 -24.12 0.59 -10.41
N VAL A 84 -25.36 0.16 -10.66
CA VAL A 84 -26.54 0.55 -9.87
C VAL A 84 -26.36 0.13 -8.42
N TRP A 85 -25.98 -1.13 -8.19
CA TRP A 85 -25.81 -1.69 -6.85
C TRP A 85 -24.76 -0.92 -6.05
N GLY A 86 -23.58 -0.64 -6.62
CA GLY A 86 -22.54 0.08 -5.90
C GLY A 86 -22.83 1.56 -5.72
N TYR A 87 -23.47 2.22 -6.71
CA TYR A 87 -23.91 3.61 -6.55
C TYR A 87 -24.86 3.77 -5.36
N VAL A 88 -25.81 2.85 -5.22
CA VAL A 88 -26.78 2.83 -4.12
C VAL A 88 -26.11 2.43 -2.80
N LYS A 89 -25.17 1.46 -2.82
CA LYS A 89 -24.44 0.95 -1.65
C LYS A 89 -23.81 2.07 -0.81
N TYR A 90 -23.21 3.06 -1.46
CA TYR A 90 -22.46 4.11 -0.78
C TYR A 90 -23.24 5.41 -0.55
N ARG A 91 -24.57 5.42 -0.82
CA ARG A 91 -25.40 6.64 -0.73
C ARG A 91 -26.73 6.44 -0.02
N HIS A 92 -27.34 5.27 -0.09
CA HIS A 92 -28.66 5.06 0.48
C HIS A 92 -28.61 5.11 2.02
N PRO A 93 -29.42 5.95 2.68
CA PRO A 93 -29.37 6.14 4.14
C PRO A 93 -29.41 4.81 4.91
N LYS A 94 -30.41 3.96 4.64
CA LYS A 94 -30.59 2.63 5.26
C LYS A 94 -29.48 1.59 4.99
N ILE A 95 -28.57 1.87 4.05
CA ILE A 95 -27.40 1.03 3.79
C ILE A 95 -26.21 1.59 4.55
N THR A 96 -26.01 2.91 4.47
CA THR A 96 -24.89 3.60 5.10
C THR A 96 -25.00 3.67 6.63
N ASP A 97 -26.21 3.56 7.19
CA ASP A 97 -26.47 3.40 8.63
C ASP A 97 -26.39 1.95 9.12
N GLY A 98 -26.10 1.01 8.22
CA GLY A 98 -25.94 -0.40 8.52
C GLY A 98 -27.24 -1.18 8.78
N THR A 99 -28.41 -0.64 8.45
CA THR A 99 -29.69 -1.33 8.62
C THR A 99 -29.90 -2.46 7.61
N LEU A 100 -29.60 -2.24 6.33
CA LEU A 100 -29.87 -3.20 5.25
C LEU A 100 -28.63 -3.99 4.84
N ASN A 101 -28.81 -5.31 4.65
CA ASN A 101 -27.78 -6.17 4.06
C ASN A 101 -27.83 -6.06 2.54
N TRP A 102 -27.07 -5.13 2.00
CA TRP A 102 -27.07 -4.82 0.58
C TRP A 102 -26.38 -5.86 -0.29
N ASP A 103 -25.45 -6.64 0.26
CA ASP A 103 -24.88 -7.79 -0.46
C ASP A 103 -25.92 -8.92 -0.59
N ALA A 104 -26.72 -9.17 0.45
CA ALA A 104 -27.84 -10.12 0.37
C ALA A 104 -28.89 -9.67 -0.66
N GLU A 105 -29.22 -8.37 -0.68
CA GLU A 105 -30.14 -7.81 -1.68
C GLU A 105 -29.64 -7.96 -3.12
N LEU A 106 -28.32 -7.90 -3.35
CA LEU A 106 -27.73 -8.21 -4.65
C LEU A 106 -28.11 -9.62 -5.12
N PHE A 107 -27.96 -10.61 -4.23
CA PHE A 107 -28.29 -12.00 -4.54
C PHE A 107 -29.80 -12.20 -4.75
N ARG A 108 -30.65 -11.45 -4.06
CA ARG A 108 -32.12 -11.50 -4.25
C ARG A 108 -32.56 -10.95 -5.61
N ILE A 109 -31.93 -9.90 -6.11
CA ILE A 109 -32.31 -9.29 -7.39
C ILE A 109 -31.66 -9.96 -8.61
N MET A 110 -30.46 -10.49 -8.47
CA MET A 110 -29.66 -11.01 -9.59
C MET A 110 -30.38 -12.08 -10.43
N PRO A 111 -31.11 -13.08 -9.88
CA PRO A 111 -31.85 -14.06 -10.68
C PRO A 111 -32.86 -13.43 -11.65
N ARG A 112 -33.55 -12.36 -11.21
CA ARG A 112 -34.53 -11.66 -12.06
C ARG A 112 -33.84 -10.85 -13.17
N VAL A 113 -32.70 -10.25 -12.87
CA VAL A 113 -31.87 -9.51 -13.84
C VAL A 113 -31.29 -10.46 -14.91
N LEU A 114 -30.87 -11.65 -14.50
CA LEU A 114 -30.36 -12.70 -15.40
C LEU A 114 -31.45 -13.31 -16.28
N ALA A 115 -32.67 -13.44 -15.76
CA ALA A 115 -33.83 -13.98 -16.49
C ALA A 115 -34.48 -12.97 -17.46
N ALA A 116 -34.15 -11.68 -17.34
CA ALA A 116 -34.71 -10.64 -18.17
C ALA A 116 -34.32 -10.81 -19.65
N LYS A 117 -35.32 -10.92 -20.53
CA LYS A 117 -35.14 -11.14 -21.97
C LYS A 117 -34.55 -9.94 -22.73
N SER A 118 -34.49 -8.77 -22.12
CA SER A 118 -33.94 -7.55 -22.72
C SER A 118 -33.38 -6.59 -21.67
N LYS A 119 -32.54 -5.66 -22.12
CA LYS A 119 -31.95 -4.58 -21.28
C LYS A 119 -33.03 -3.78 -20.56
N GLY A 120 -34.08 -3.37 -21.29
CA GLY A 120 -35.19 -2.61 -20.72
C GLY A 120 -35.98 -3.37 -19.64
N LYS A 121 -36.14 -4.69 -19.78
CA LYS A 121 -36.81 -5.51 -18.75
C LYS A 121 -35.96 -5.68 -17.50
N ALA A 122 -34.63 -5.77 -17.64
CA ALA A 122 -33.73 -5.77 -16.49
C ALA A 122 -33.77 -4.42 -15.75
N ASN A 123 -33.75 -3.30 -16.48
CA ASN A 123 -33.89 -1.96 -15.92
C ASN A 123 -35.22 -1.77 -15.18
N GLN A 124 -36.33 -2.27 -15.74
CA GLN A 124 -37.62 -2.27 -15.07
C GLN A 124 -37.59 -3.08 -13.76
N ALA A 125 -36.97 -4.27 -13.78
CA ALA A 125 -36.84 -5.11 -12.59
C ALA A 125 -36.02 -4.43 -11.48
N MET A 126 -34.90 -3.79 -11.85
CA MET A 126 -34.07 -3.02 -10.91
C MET A 126 -34.81 -1.81 -10.35
N ALA A 127 -35.55 -1.06 -11.19
CA ALA A 127 -36.35 0.07 -10.72
C ALA A 127 -37.42 -0.38 -9.69
N VAL A 128 -38.15 -1.45 -9.97
CA VAL A 128 -39.14 -2.02 -9.04
C VAL A 128 -38.49 -2.54 -7.76
N TRP A 129 -37.27 -3.08 -7.82
CA TRP A 129 -36.52 -3.50 -6.65
C TRP A 129 -36.11 -2.32 -5.77
N LEU A 130 -35.55 -1.26 -6.35
CA LEU A 130 -35.11 -0.07 -5.61
C LEU A 130 -36.27 0.69 -4.95
N GLU A 131 -37.44 0.76 -5.59
CA GLU A 131 -38.63 1.43 -5.00
C GLU A 131 -39.18 0.72 -3.75
N LYS A 132 -38.73 -0.51 -3.44
CA LYS A 132 -39.01 -1.16 -2.15
C LYS A 132 -38.25 -0.53 -0.98
N PHE A 133 -37.23 0.26 -1.27
CA PHE A 133 -36.39 0.95 -0.30
C PHE A 133 -36.57 2.45 -0.47
N PRO A 134 -37.67 3.03 0.04
CA PRO A 134 -37.84 4.47 0.06
C PRO A 134 -36.83 5.11 1.02
N PHE A 135 -36.44 6.33 0.71
CA PHE A 135 -35.53 7.14 1.51
C PHE A 135 -35.97 8.61 1.51
N GLU A 136 -35.53 9.32 2.55
CA GLU A 136 -35.69 10.77 2.68
C GLU A 136 -34.34 11.45 2.51
N ILE A 137 -34.36 12.70 2.06
CA ILE A 137 -33.15 13.52 1.94
C ILE A 137 -33.06 14.37 3.20
N GLU A 138 -32.29 13.90 4.17
CA GLU A 138 -32.03 14.66 5.40
C GLU A 138 -31.17 15.89 5.12
N SER A 139 -31.49 17.01 5.78
CA SER A 139 -30.64 18.19 5.80
C SER A 139 -29.39 17.96 6.65
N LEU A 140 -28.27 18.53 6.23
CA LEU A 140 -27.07 18.60 7.06
C LEU A 140 -27.31 19.55 8.24
N ASN A 141 -26.77 19.22 9.41
CA ASN A 141 -26.71 20.18 10.51
C ASN A 141 -25.65 21.28 10.22
N ALA A 142 -25.56 22.31 11.06
CA ALA A 142 -24.66 23.45 10.82
C ALA A 142 -23.18 23.07 10.71
N GLU A 143 -22.70 22.13 11.53
CA GLU A 143 -21.31 21.66 11.50
C GLU A 143 -21.03 20.84 10.24
N GLU A 144 -21.94 19.92 9.90
CA GLU A 144 -21.85 19.10 8.69
C GLU A 144 -21.91 19.95 7.42
N GLN A 145 -22.75 20.99 7.41
CA GLN A 145 -22.87 21.91 6.30
C GLN A 145 -21.58 22.72 6.11
N GLN A 146 -20.97 23.19 7.19
CA GLN A 146 -19.67 23.86 7.14
C GLN A 146 -18.56 22.95 6.60
N GLU A 147 -18.53 21.69 7.05
CA GLU A 147 -17.58 20.69 6.56
C GLU A 147 -17.80 20.38 5.07
N TYR A 148 -19.06 20.21 4.65
CA TYR A 148 -19.44 20.01 3.26
C TYR A 148 -18.95 21.17 2.38
N ASP A 149 -19.25 22.41 2.75
CA ASP A 149 -18.87 23.59 1.97
C ASP A 149 -17.34 23.73 1.86
N LYS A 150 -16.62 23.41 2.94
CA LYS A 150 -15.16 23.34 2.94
C LYS A 150 -14.64 22.26 1.98
N ASN A 151 -15.21 21.05 1.99
CA ASN A 151 -14.77 19.96 1.13
C ASN A 151 -15.07 20.25 -0.35
N ILE A 152 -16.19 20.88 -0.66
CA ILE A 152 -16.52 21.30 -2.03
C ILE A 152 -15.56 22.38 -2.51
N LYS A 153 -15.22 23.36 -1.66
CA LYS A 153 -14.28 24.44 -2.01
C LYS A 153 -12.87 23.93 -2.32
N ASN A 154 -12.42 22.87 -1.64
CA ASN A 154 -11.07 22.32 -1.78
C ASN A 154 -11.05 21.00 -2.58
N GLU A 155 -12.07 20.75 -3.40
CA GLU A 155 -12.15 19.56 -4.25
C GLU A 155 -11.00 19.56 -5.28
N TYR A 156 -10.34 18.41 -5.40
CA TYR A 156 -9.29 18.17 -6.39
C TYR A 156 -9.82 17.44 -7.61
N TYR A 157 -10.61 16.39 -7.38
CA TYR A 157 -11.14 15.54 -8.43
C TYR A 157 -12.46 14.93 -7.98
N ARG A 158 -13.35 14.68 -8.95
CA ARG A 158 -14.59 13.92 -8.77
C ARG A 158 -14.82 13.01 -9.97
N THR A 159 -15.13 11.75 -9.69
CA THR A 159 -15.54 10.76 -10.69
C THR A 159 -16.81 11.21 -11.42
N ASP A 160 -16.83 11.03 -12.74
CA ASP A 160 -18.00 11.37 -13.56
C ASP A 160 -19.18 10.44 -13.25
N MET A 161 -20.29 11.05 -12.82
CA MET A 161 -21.53 10.35 -12.47
C MET A 161 -22.66 10.64 -13.48
N SER A 162 -22.37 11.20 -14.65
CA SER A 162 -23.36 11.55 -15.68
C SER A 162 -24.21 10.35 -16.12
N TRP A 163 -23.67 9.13 -16.03
CA TRP A 163 -24.37 7.89 -16.38
C TRP A 163 -25.65 7.65 -15.58
N ILE A 164 -25.81 8.22 -14.38
CA ILE A 164 -27.05 8.07 -13.60
C ILE A 164 -28.24 8.77 -14.27
N GLU A 165 -27.98 9.73 -15.15
CA GLU A 165 -28.98 10.45 -15.93
C GLU A 165 -29.18 9.88 -17.35
N ASP A 166 -28.39 8.88 -17.74
CA ASP A 166 -28.47 8.23 -19.04
C ASP A 166 -29.73 7.34 -19.13
N LYS A 167 -30.75 7.88 -19.79
CA LYS A 167 -32.03 7.19 -20.01
C LYS A 167 -31.94 6.08 -21.06
N ILE A 168 -30.93 6.08 -21.92
CA ILE A 168 -30.69 4.99 -22.87
C ILE A 168 -30.15 3.78 -22.10
N LEU A 169 -29.21 4.02 -21.19
CA LEU A 169 -28.65 2.97 -20.34
C LEU A 169 -29.64 2.44 -19.30
N LEU A 170 -30.33 3.34 -18.59
CA LEU A 170 -31.09 3.00 -17.38
C LEU A 170 -32.61 2.98 -17.58
N GLY A 171 -33.12 3.63 -18.62
CA GLY A 171 -34.54 3.96 -18.71
C GLY A 171 -34.97 5.04 -17.71
N LYS A 172 -36.18 5.57 -17.90
CA LYS A 172 -36.68 6.75 -17.17
C LYS A 172 -36.77 6.53 -15.65
N ASN A 173 -37.31 5.39 -15.20
CA ASN A 173 -37.62 5.18 -13.79
C ASN A 173 -36.36 4.94 -12.95
N LEU A 174 -35.46 4.07 -13.43
CA LEU A 174 -34.22 3.76 -12.73
C LEU A 174 -33.31 5.00 -12.65
N SER A 175 -33.13 5.71 -13.77
CA SER A 175 -32.40 6.99 -13.78
C SER A 175 -33.03 8.01 -12.84
N GLY A 176 -34.37 8.10 -12.81
CA GLY A 176 -35.10 8.95 -11.88
C GLY A 176 -34.80 8.65 -10.40
N TYR A 177 -34.75 7.37 -10.01
CA TYR A 177 -34.40 6.97 -8.65
C TYR A 177 -32.95 7.36 -8.31
N LEU A 178 -31.97 7.03 -9.16
CA LEU A 178 -30.56 7.35 -8.92
C LEU A 178 -30.31 8.86 -8.87
N LYS A 179 -30.98 9.64 -9.72
CA LYS A 179 -30.91 11.11 -9.69
C LYS A 179 -31.48 11.68 -8.39
N ARG A 180 -32.56 11.14 -7.84
CA ARG A 180 -33.03 11.54 -6.50
C ARG A 180 -32.00 11.19 -5.44
N LEU A 181 -31.42 9.99 -5.50
CA LEU A 181 -30.43 9.52 -4.54
C LEU A 181 -29.14 10.36 -4.55
N SER A 182 -28.75 10.92 -5.70
CA SER A 182 -27.59 11.81 -5.82
C SER A 182 -27.63 13.05 -4.92
N LYS A 183 -28.83 13.40 -4.41
CA LYS A 183 -29.05 14.54 -3.52
C LYS A 183 -28.82 14.20 -2.04
N VAL A 184 -28.70 12.93 -1.69
CA VAL A 184 -28.38 12.50 -0.32
C VAL A 184 -26.93 12.85 -0.04
N LYS A 185 -26.72 13.73 0.95
CA LYS A 185 -25.38 14.16 1.40
C LYS A 185 -24.98 13.52 2.72
N LYS A 186 -25.96 13.18 3.56
CA LYS A 186 -25.72 12.58 4.86
C LYS A 186 -25.44 11.09 4.71
N ILE A 187 -24.19 10.71 4.96
CA ILE A 187 -23.73 9.32 4.90
C ILE A 187 -23.60 8.78 6.32
N GLY A 188 -24.20 7.63 6.59
CA GLY A 188 -24.11 6.94 7.88
C GLY A 188 -22.72 6.35 8.16
N GLU A 189 -22.51 5.91 9.40
CA GLU A 189 -21.19 5.48 9.93
C GLU A 189 -21.08 3.99 10.20
N LYS A 190 -22.14 3.24 9.89
CA LYS A 190 -22.25 1.82 10.23
C LYS A 190 -22.26 0.94 9.00
N GLY A 191 -22.35 1.51 7.79
CA GLY A 191 -22.49 0.82 6.52
C GLY A 191 -21.24 0.07 6.10
N TYR A 192 -21.08 -0.08 4.78
CA TYR A 192 -19.98 -0.87 4.20
C TYR A 192 -18.68 -0.08 4.05
N SER A 193 -18.79 1.20 3.72
CA SER A 193 -17.69 2.17 3.81
C SER A 193 -17.93 3.04 5.05
N VAL A 194 -16.95 3.13 5.95
CA VAL A 194 -17.05 3.97 7.14
C VAL A 194 -16.02 5.09 7.06
N TYR A 195 -16.52 6.32 7.05
CA TYR A 195 -15.68 7.50 7.11
C TYR A 195 -15.29 7.80 8.56
N MET A 196 -14.00 7.95 8.78
CA MET A 196 -13.47 8.14 10.12
C MET A 196 -13.56 9.64 10.49
N LYS A 197 -14.60 10.00 11.27
CA LYS A 197 -14.95 11.41 11.63
C LYS A 197 -13.89 12.18 12.40
N LYS A 198 -13.00 11.49 13.11
CA LYS A 198 -11.86 12.08 13.81
C LYS A 198 -10.62 11.24 13.59
N MET A 199 -9.93 11.60 12.53
CA MET A 199 -8.49 11.63 12.52
C MET A 199 -8.03 12.41 13.77
N GLY A 200 -7.41 11.70 14.71
CA GLY A 200 -6.92 12.32 15.94
C GLY A 200 -5.75 13.27 15.65
N PRO A 201 -5.14 13.83 16.70
CA PRO A 201 -3.81 14.42 16.61
C PRO A 201 -2.70 13.38 16.34
N GLU A 202 -2.98 12.30 15.62
CA GLU A 202 -2.10 11.12 15.46
C GLU A 202 -1.82 10.75 14.00
N ASP A 203 -2.45 11.37 12.99
CA ASP A 203 -2.58 10.63 11.73
C ASP A 203 -1.42 10.84 10.75
N PHE A 204 -0.42 9.98 10.92
CA PHE A 204 0.31 9.38 9.79
C PHE A 204 -0.61 8.60 8.84
N ASP A 205 -1.86 8.36 9.24
CA ASP A 205 -2.82 7.62 8.45
C ASP A 205 -3.46 8.53 7.40
N LEU A 206 -3.11 8.32 6.13
CA LEU A 206 -3.66 9.07 5.01
C LEU A 206 -5.07 8.55 4.61
N ILE A 207 -5.53 7.48 5.25
CA ILE A 207 -6.77 6.77 4.95
C ILE A 207 -7.89 7.37 5.80
N ASN A 208 -8.91 7.93 5.17
CA ASN A 208 -10.07 8.50 5.88
C ASN A 208 -11.37 7.71 5.68
N VAL A 209 -11.26 6.56 5.01
CA VAL A 209 -12.36 5.63 4.74
C VAL A 209 -11.88 4.20 4.93
N SER A 210 -12.61 3.42 5.73
CA SER A 210 -12.35 1.99 5.94
C SER A 210 -13.40 1.14 5.22
N MET A 211 -12.94 0.00 4.67
CA MET A 211 -13.79 -1.02 4.04
C MET A 211 -13.92 -2.29 4.90
N ASP A 212 -13.38 -2.30 6.11
CA ASP A 212 -13.36 -3.45 7.04
C ASP A 212 -14.76 -3.92 7.46
N CYS A 213 -15.79 -3.14 7.14
CA CYS A 213 -17.17 -3.46 7.42
C CYS A 213 -17.79 -4.41 6.37
N GLU A 214 -17.10 -4.63 5.25
CA GLU A 214 -17.39 -5.68 4.27
C GLU A 214 -17.28 -7.06 4.94
N THR A 215 -18.09 -8.02 4.49
CA THR A 215 -18.00 -9.41 4.99
C THR A 215 -17.16 -10.26 4.07
N GLY A 216 -16.21 -11.02 4.63
CA GLY A 216 -15.40 -11.95 3.86
C GLY A 216 -16.14 -13.14 3.28
N ASN A 217 -17.39 -13.41 3.70
CA ASN A 217 -18.30 -14.49 3.27
C ASN A 217 -17.61 -15.83 2.94
N ASP A 218 -17.95 -16.88 3.69
CA ASP A 218 -17.54 -18.23 3.30
C ASP A 218 -18.06 -18.52 1.88
N MET A 219 -17.24 -19.18 1.07
CA MET A 219 -17.53 -19.31 -0.36
C MET A 219 -17.21 -20.72 -0.85
N LYS A 220 -18.15 -21.30 -1.59
CA LYS A 220 -17.84 -22.37 -2.53
C LYS A 220 -17.29 -21.73 -3.79
N TYR A 221 -16.12 -22.16 -4.24
CA TYR A 221 -15.49 -21.50 -5.39
C TYR A 221 -16.29 -21.64 -6.69
N ASP A 222 -17.24 -22.57 -6.81
CA ASP A 222 -18.14 -22.65 -7.97
C ASP A 222 -19.36 -21.71 -7.90
N ASP A 223 -19.46 -20.89 -6.84
CA ASP A 223 -20.54 -19.93 -6.62
C ASP A 223 -20.35 -18.66 -7.47
N SER A 224 -21.08 -18.60 -8.58
CA SER A 224 -21.07 -17.45 -9.50
C SER A 224 -21.50 -16.14 -8.84
N GLY A 225 -22.46 -16.19 -7.91
CA GLY A 225 -22.93 -14.99 -7.22
C GLY A 225 -21.85 -14.41 -6.32
N MET A 226 -21.14 -15.24 -5.55
CA MET A 226 -20.03 -14.80 -4.71
C MET A 226 -18.87 -14.24 -5.54
N ARG A 227 -18.49 -14.91 -6.65
CA ARG A 227 -17.48 -14.38 -7.58
C ARG A 227 -17.86 -13.00 -8.13
N LEU A 228 -19.11 -12.82 -8.52
CA LEU A 228 -19.63 -11.55 -9.02
C LEU A 228 -19.71 -10.49 -7.93
N LEU A 229 -20.02 -10.87 -6.69
CA LEU A 229 -19.96 -9.94 -5.55
C LEU A 229 -18.53 -9.41 -5.37
N SER A 230 -17.50 -10.25 -5.48
CA SER A 230 -16.09 -9.82 -5.42
C SER A 230 -15.76 -8.83 -6.52
N LEU A 231 -16.16 -9.12 -7.76
CA LEU A 231 -16.00 -8.20 -8.90
C LEU A 231 -16.70 -6.87 -8.65
N PHE A 232 -17.96 -6.91 -8.20
CA PHE A 232 -18.77 -5.71 -8.04
C PHE A 232 -18.26 -4.86 -6.88
N ARG A 233 -17.84 -5.48 -5.76
CA ARG A 233 -17.19 -4.79 -4.65
C ARG A 233 -15.90 -4.13 -5.10
N TYR A 234 -14.97 -4.90 -5.66
CA TYR A 234 -13.69 -4.37 -6.11
C TYR A 234 -13.88 -3.21 -7.08
N TRP A 235 -14.66 -3.42 -8.15
CA TRP A 235 -14.87 -2.40 -9.17
C TRP A 235 -15.45 -1.10 -8.60
N ASN A 236 -16.46 -1.20 -7.73
CA ASN A 236 -17.09 -0.03 -7.14
C ASN A 236 -16.20 0.63 -6.06
N ILE A 237 -15.44 -0.13 -5.28
CA ILE A 237 -14.52 0.46 -4.30
C ILE A 237 -13.48 1.33 -5.03
N ILE A 238 -12.94 0.84 -6.14
CA ILE A 238 -12.00 1.61 -6.98
C ILE A 238 -12.70 2.82 -7.62
N GLU A 239 -13.96 2.68 -8.07
CA GLU A 239 -14.73 3.77 -8.68
C GLU A 239 -14.97 4.96 -7.74
N TYR A 240 -15.19 4.68 -6.45
CA TYR A 240 -15.58 5.71 -5.48
C TYR A 240 -14.50 6.10 -4.47
N PHE A 241 -13.46 5.27 -4.25
CA PHE A 241 -12.52 5.45 -3.14
C PHE A 241 -11.05 5.32 -3.51
N ASP A 242 -10.69 4.88 -4.72
CA ASP A 242 -9.30 4.94 -5.16
C ASP A 242 -8.91 6.38 -5.53
N GLY A 243 -7.92 6.93 -4.83
CA GLY A 243 -7.45 8.30 -5.05
C GLY A 243 -6.90 8.51 -6.46
N ASN A 244 -6.29 7.48 -7.02
CA ASN A 244 -5.65 7.53 -8.33
C ASN A 244 -6.59 7.09 -9.47
N LYS A 245 -7.91 6.99 -9.21
CA LYS A 245 -8.92 6.63 -10.22
C LYS A 245 -8.81 7.45 -11.51
N ASN A 246 -8.52 8.75 -11.39
CA ASN A 246 -8.44 9.66 -12.53
C ASN A 246 -7.19 9.46 -13.41
N ILE A 247 -6.22 8.66 -12.97
CA ILE A 247 -4.97 8.38 -13.68
C ILE A 247 -4.76 6.89 -13.98
N ILE A 248 -5.78 6.05 -13.79
CA ILE A 248 -5.73 4.63 -14.20
C ILE A 248 -5.37 4.51 -15.68
N GLY A 249 -6.03 5.29 -16.56
CA GLY A 249 -5.70 5.35 -17.99
C GLY A 249 -6.36 4.26 -18.84
N GLU A 250 -7.08 3.33 -18.22
CA GLU A 250 -8.01 2.41 -18.87
C GLU A 250 -9.47 2.84 -18.69
N ASN A 251 -10.34 2.43 -19.62
CA ASN A 251 -11.79 2.61 -19.44
C ASN A 251 -12.29 1.59 -18.40
N TRP A 252 -12.61 2.09 -17.21
CA TRP A 252 -13.02 1.26 -16.08
C TRP A 252 -14.32 0.49 -16.34
N ASP A 253 -15.26 1.05 -17.11
CA ASP A 253 -16.50 0.35 -17.49
C ASP A 253 -16.21 -0.83 -18.42
N ASP A 254 -15.26 -0.69 -19.36
CA ASP A 254 -14.86 -1.77 -20.26
C ASP A 254 -14.20 -2.92 -19.49
N VAL A 255 -13.42 -2.61 -18.45
CA VAL A 255 -12.81 -3.61 -17.56
C VAL A 255 -13.90 -4.44 -16.89
N LEU A 256 -14.90 -3.80 -16.26
CA LEU A 256 -16.04 -4.48 -15.65
C LEU A 256 -16.79 -5.36 -16.66
N LEU A 257 -17.15 -4.78 -17.80
CA LEU A 257 -17.92 -5.46 -18.82
C LEU A 257 -17.18 -6.72 -19.29
N LYS A 258 -15.87 -6.64 -19.54
CA LYS A 258 -15.04 -7.77 -19.98
C LYS A 258 -14.84 -8.84 -18.91
N LYS A 259 -14.78 -8.46 -17.63
CA LYS A 259 -14.48 -9.38 -16.52
C LYS A 259 -15.69 -10.15 -16.01
N ILE A 260 -16.92 -9.65 -16.26
CA ILE A 260 -18.17 -10.32 -15.88
C ILE A 260 -18.28 -11.77 -16.39
N PRO A 261 -18.10 -12.09 -17.69
CA PRO A 261 -18.25 -13.47 -18.17
C PRO A 261 -17.24 -14.44 -17.55
N GLU A 262 -16.01 -14.01 -17.36
CA GLU A 262 -14.91 -14.78 -16.77
C GLU A 262 -15.25 -15.18 -15.33
N LEU A 263 -15.57 -14.21 -14.48
CA LEU A 263 -15.90 -14.48 -13.08
C LEU A 263 -17.27 -15.13 -12.90
N ALA A 264 -18.25 -14.85 -13.77
CA ALA A 264 -19.55 -15.50 -13.69
C ALA A 264 -19.49 -17.01 -13.94
N THR A 265 -18.56 -17.49 -14.79
CA THR A 265 -18.57 -18.88 -15.29
C THR A 265 -17.42 -19.76 -14.79
N GLY A 266 -16.45 -19.20 -14.08
CA GLY A 266 -15.36 -19.97 -13.46
C GLY A 266 -15.85 -20.88 -12.33
N LYS A 267 -15.07 -21.92 -12.01
CA LYS A 267 -15.56 -23.06 -11.21
C LYS A 267 -14.68 -23.45 -10.02
N ASP A 268 -13.40 -23.09 -10.06
CA ASP A 268 -12.39 -23.51 -9.07
C ASP A 268 -11.66 -22.32 -8.41
N HIS A 269 -11.00 -22.60 -7.30
CA HIS A 269 -10.30 -21.58 -6.53
C HIS A 269 -9.20 -20.87 -7.35
N GLU A 270 -8.37 -21.64 -8.07
CA GLU A 270 -7.23 -21.09 -8.81
C GLU A 270 -7.68 -20.06 -9.85
N SER A 271 -8.69 -20.39 -10.66
CA SER A 271 -9.28 -19.48 -11.65
C SER A 271 -9.87 -18.24 -10.98
N TYR A 272 -10.46 -18.36 -9.78
CA TYR A 272 -11.01 -17.22 -9.05
C TYR A 272 -9.91 -16.25 -8.59
N SER A 273 -8.90 -16.75 -7.86
CA SER A 273 -7.79 -15.94 -7.35
C SER A 273 -6.99 -15.32 -8.51
N LEU A 274 -6.69 -16.08 -9.57
CA LEU A 274 -5.99 -15.56 -10.74
C LEU A 274 -6.83 -14.55 -11.55
N SER A 275 -8.14 -14.72 -11.65
CA SER A 275 -9.02 -13.72 -12.30
C SER A 275 -9.08 -12.42 -11.51
N MET A 276 -9.13 -12.51 -10.18
CA MET A 276 -9.11 -11.34 -9.30
C MET A 276 -7.74 -10.65 -9.30
N ALA A 277 -6.63 -11.40 -9.33
CA ALA A 277 -5.29 -10.84 -9.47
C ALA A 277 -5.10 -10.20 -10.85
N ASN A 278 -5.67 -10.79 -11.90
CA ASN A 278 -5.68 -10.17 -13.23
C ASN A 278 -6.51 -8.87 -13.26
N LEU A 279 -7.58 -8.78 -12.49
CA LEU A 279 -8.37 -7.54 -12.41
C LEU A 279 -7.56 -6.37 -11.84
N THR A 280 -6.64 -6.62 -10.91
CA THR A 280 -5.87 -5.55 -10.25
C THR A 280 -4.87 -4.85 -11.18
N ILE A 281 -4.37 -5.54 -12.22
CA ILE A 281 -3.36 -4.97 -13.13
C ILE A 281 -3.88 -3.75 -13.89
N HIS A 282 -5.20 -3.67 -14.07
CA HIS A 282 -5.87 -2.60 -14.80
C HIS A 282 -5.84 -1.26 -14.06
N ILE A 283 -5.34 -1.21 -12.81
CA ILE A 283 -5.18 0.03 -12.04
C ILE A 283 -3.84 0.72 -12.34
N HIS A 284 -2.80 -0.06 -12.69
CA HIS A 284 -1.44 0.43 -12.87
C HIS A 284 -0.89 1.15 -11.62
N ASP A 285 -1.03 0.47 -10.48
CA ASP A 285 -0.54 0.89 -9.16
C ASP A 285 0.11 -0.28 -8.43
N THR A 286 1.38 -0.14 -8.04
CA THR A 286 2.16 -1.17 -7.34
C THR A 286 1.62 -1.44 -5.93
N HIS A 287 0.91 -0.49 -5.30
CA HIS A 287 0.22 -0.73 -4.03
C HIS A 287 -0.98 -1.65 -4.19
N THR A 288 -1.56 -1.75 -5.38
CA THR A 288 -2.73 -2.60 -5.63
C THR A 288 -2.30 -4.05 -5.81
N GLN A 289 -2.55 -4.85 -4.78
CA GLN A 289 -2.22 -6.27 -4.76
C GLN A 289 -3.44 -7.09 -4.35
N LEU A 290 -3.49 -8.35 -4.78
CA LEU A 290 -4.42 -9.34 -4.27
C LEU A 290 -3.67 -10.19 -3.24
N VAL A 291 -4.24 -10.31 -2.05
CA VAL A 291 -3.79 -11.23 -1.01
C VAL A 291 -4.79 -12.36 -0.93
N ASP A 292 -4.27 -13.58 -1.04
CA ASP A 292 -5.04 -14.82 -0.92
C ASP A 292 -4.45 -15.62 0.24
N LYS A 293 -5.25 -15.95 1.26
CA LYS A 293 -4.78 -16.70 2.42
C LYS A 293 -4.21 -18.08 2.06
N PHE A 294 -4.64 -18.66 0.95
CA PHE A 294 -4.14 -19.93 0.43
C PHE A 294 -2.95 -19.77 -0.52
N ARG A 295 -2.51 -18.54 -0.79
CA ARG A 295 -1.28 -18.22 -1.52
C ARG A 295 -1.23 -18.78 -2.94
N VAL A 296 -2.38 -18.78 -3.62
CA VAL A 296 -2.49 -19.27 -5.01
C VAL A 296 -1.56 -18.47 -5.92
N LEU A 297 -1.55 -17.13 -5.81
CA LEU A 297 -0.71 -16.28 -6.65
C LEU A 297 0.79 -16.53 -6.39
N ASP A 298 1.19 -16.67 -5.13
CA ASP A 298 2.59 -16.95 -4.76
C ASP A 298 3.04 -18.30 -5.31
N THR A 299 2.18 -19.33 -5.23
CA THR A 299 2.47 -20.66 -5.79
C THR A 299 2.58 -20.61 -7.32
N TYR A 300 1.70 -19.84 -7.96
CA TYR A 300 1.72 -19.66 -9.41
C TYR A 300 2.94 -18.87 -9.91
N LEU A 301 3.38 -17.87 -9.15
CA LEU A 301 4.52 -17.02 -9.51
C LEU A 301 5.87 -17.65 -9.14
N GLY A 302 5.93 -18.32 -7.99
CA GLY A 302 7.11 -18.94 -7.40
C GLY A 302 7.18 -18.68 -5.90
N ALA A 303 6.81 -19.65 -5.06
CA ALA A 303 6.75 -19.46 -3.61
C ALA A 303 8.11 -19.52 -2.87
N TYR A 304 9.23 -19.56 -3.60
CA TYR A 304 10.57 -19.53 -3.04
C TYR A 304 11.38 -18.40 -3.67
N ILE A 305 11.88 -17.49 -2.83
CA ILE A 305 12.64 -16.31 -3.22
C ILE A 305 14.12 -16.65 -3.27
N PRO A 306 14.85 -16.40 -4.37
CA PRO A 306 16.30 -16.59 -4.38
C PRO A 306 16.98 -15.61 -3.42
N SER A 307 17.93 -16.10 -2.63
CA SER A 307 18.76 -15.33 -1.68
C SER A 307 19.83 -14.53 -2.45
N LEU A 308 19.38 -13.57 -3.25
CA LEU A 308 20.19 -12.65 -4.02
C LEU A 308 19.43 -11.33 -4.21
N THR A 309 20.17 -10.26 -4.47
CA THR A 309 19.61 -9.02 -5.02
C THR A 309 20.03 -8.85 -6.48
N ALA A 310 19.22 -8.13 -7.24
CA ALA A 310 19.41 -7.81 -8.64
C ALA A 310 18.82 -6.44 -8.94
N VAL A 311 19.40 -5.77 -9.91
CA VAL A 311 19.03 -4.42 -10.35
C VAL A 311 18.72 -4.43 -11.84
N ASN A 312 17.84 -3.53 -12.29
CA ASN A 312 17.52 -3.41 -13.69
C ASN A 312 18.46 -2.42 -14.39
N ILE A 313 19.35 -2.92 -15.25
CA ILE A 313 20.26 -2.11 -16.06
C ILE A 313 19.83 -2.26 -17.52
N ASP A 314 19.25 -1.20 -18.09
CA ASP A 314 18.78 -1.15 -19.48
C ASP A 314 17.89 -2.34 -19.88
N ASN A 315 16.87 -2.62 -19.06
CA ASN A 315 15.94 -3.76 -19.18
C ASN A 315 16.56 -5.14 -19.01
N LYS A 316 17.77 -5.24 -18.46
CA LYS A 316 18.43 -6.50 -18.10
C LYS A 316 18.55 -6.59 -16.59
N TRP A 317 18.13 -7.72 -16.03
CA TRP A 317 18.29 -8.01 -14.61
C TRP A 317 19.71 -8.50 -14.36
N VAL A 318 20.45 -7.78 -13.52
CA VAL A 318 21.86 -8.07 -13.22
C VAL A 318 22.00 -8.29 -11.73
N VAL A 319 22.65 -9.38 -11.34
CA VAL A 319 22.85 -9.76 -9.95
C VAL A 319 23.75 -8.73 -9.26
N GLU A 320 23.30 -8.22 -8.13
CA GLU A 320 23.98 -7.21 -7.32
C GLU A 320 24.67 -7.88 -6.12
N LYS A 321 23.96 -8.70 -5.35
CA LYS A 321 24.49 -9.49 -4.22
C LYS A 321 23.91 -10.90 -4.25
N THR A 322 24.61 -11.85 -3.65
CA THR A 322 24.20 -13.27 -3.55
C THR A 322 25.00 -13.93 -2.44
N LEU A 323 24.53 -15.08 -1.96
CA LEU A 323 25.28 -15.87 -0.99
C LEU A 323 26.64 -16.34 -1.56
N PRO A 324 27.72 -16.37 -0.75
CA PRO A 324 29.06 -16.78 -1.21
C PRO A 324 29.11 -18.17 -1.85
N GLU A 325 28.34 -19.12 -1.31
CA GLU A 325 28.24 -20.53 -1.74
C GLU A 325 27.48 -20.74 -3.04
N ASP A 326 26.64 -19.78 -3.44
CA ASP A 326 25.87 -19.87 -4.68
C ASP A 326 26.79 -19.71 -5.90
N SER A 327 26.44 -20.37 -7.00
CA SER A 327 27.26 -20.34 -8.23
C SER A 327 26.94 -19.16 -9.13
N VAL A 328 25.77 -18.53 -8.94
CA VAL A 328 25.49 -17.19 -9.46
C VAL A 328 26.40 -16.18 -8.75
N LYS A 329 26.83 -15.12 -9.45
CA LYS A 329 27.79 -14.13 -8.94
C LYS A 329 27.34 -12.70 -9.26
N PRO A 330 27.75 -11.69 -8.45
CA PRO A 330 27.55 -10.30 -8.79
C PRO A 330 28.05 -9.97 -10.21
N GLY A 331 27.30 -9.16 -10.94
CA GLY A 331 27.56 -8.82 -12.35
C GLY A 331 27.03 -9.84 -13.38
N ASP A 332 26.48 -10.97 -12.94
CA ASP A 332 25.78 -11.88 -13.85
C ASP A 332 24.50 -11.26 -14.40
N THR A 333 24.35 -11.23 -15.72
CA THR A 333 23.07 -10.84 -16.33
C THR A 333 22.17 -12.06 -16.44
N ILE A 334 21.01 -12.03 -15.79
CA ILE A 334 20.05 -13.14 -15.74
C ILE A 334 19.32 -13.25 -17.08
N LEU A 335 19.41 -14.43 -17.73
CA LEU A 335 18.72 -14.74 -18.98
C LEU A 335 17.47 -15.59 -18.75
N SER A 336 17.51 -16.53 -17.82
CA SER A 336 16.37 -17.38 -17.45
C SER A 336 16.49 -17.88 -16.01
N VAL A 337 15.34 -18.25 -15.43
CA VAL A 337 15.27 -18.94 -14.13
C VAL A 337 14.37 -20.17 -14.28
N ASN A 338 14.84 -21.33 -13.84
CA ASN A 338 14.23 -22.65 -13.99
C ASN A 338 13.82 -22.96 -15.45
N GLY A 339 14.66 -22.56 -16.41
CA GLY A 339 14.42 -22.77 -17.85
C GLY A 339 13.42 -21.80 -18.49
N GLU A 340 12.78 -20.91 -17.72
CA GLU A 340 11.91 -19.85 -18.25
C GLU A 340 12.69 -18.55 -18.44
N SER A 341 12.79 -18.08 -19.69
CA SER A 341 13.44 -16.81 -20.04
C SER A 341 12.84 -15.62 -19.29
N MET A 342 13.66 -14.61 -19.00
CA MET A 342 13.19 -13.38 -18.34
C MET A 342 12.04 -12.69 -19.07
N GLU A 343 12.03 -12.72 -20.41
CA GLU A 343 10.93 -12.15 -21.21
C GLU A 343 9.57 -12.83 -20.90
N LYS A 344 9.56 -14.17 -20.89
CA LYS A 344 8.37 -14.97 -20.55
C LYS A 344 7.93 -14.72 -19.09
N ARG A 345 8.89 -14.63 -18.16
CA ARG A 345 8.62 -14.31 -16.76
C ARG A 345 7.96 -12.95 -16.60
N ILE A 346 8.55 -11.89 -17.19
CA ILE A 346 7.96 -10.55 -17.19
C ILE A 346 6.53 -10.59 -17.75
N LYS A 347 6.31 -11.28 -18.88
CA LYS A 347 4.98 -11.43 -19.48
C LYS A 347 4.00 -12.18 -18.58
N ARG A 348 4.44 -13.20 -17.84
CA ARG A 348 3.64 -13.93 -16.85
C ARG A 348 3.28 -13.04 -15.65
N CYS A 349 4.26 -12.36 -15.07
CA CYS A 349 4.07 -11.41 -13.97
C CYS A 349 3.10 -10.28 -14.34
N ARG A 350 3.23 -9.67 -15.53
CA ARG A 350 2.35 -8.57 -16.00
C ARG A 350 0.89 -8.96 -16.16
N LYS A 351 0.54 -10.26 -16.13
CA LYS A 351 -0.86 -10.70 -16.14
C LYS A 351 -1.52 -10.62 -14.77
N TYR A 352 -0.76 -10.55 -13.68
CA TYR A 352 -1.29 -10.68 -12.32
C TYR A 352 -0.72 -9.65 -11.34
N LEU A 353 0.34 -8.94 -11.71
CA LEU A 353 0.98 -7.93 -10.87
C LEU A 353 0.78 -6.55 -11.48
N SER A 354 0.07 -5.71 -10.73
CA SER A 354 -0.05 -4.30 -11.02
C SER A 354 1.27 -3.59 -10.72
N VAL A 355 1.73 -2.75 -11.64
CA VAL A 355 2.95 -1.93 -11.48
C VAL A 355 2.66 -0.50 -11.91
N SER A 356 3.21 0.46 -11.16
CA SER A 356 3.03 1.89 -11.43
C SER A 356 3.85 2.37 -12.62
N ILE A 357 5.05 1.82 -12.78
CA ILE A 357 5.99 2.10 -13.86
C ILE A 357 6.49 0.76 -14.39
N ASP A 358 6.45 0.59 -15.70
CA ASP A 358 6.88 -0.62 -16.39
C ASP A 358 8.28 -1.07 -15.94
N ASN A 359 8.43 -2.37 -15.72
CA ASN A 359 9.66 -3.03 -15.29
C ASN A 359 10.22 -2.61 -13.91
N ARG A 360 9.47 -1.82 -13.11
CA ARG A 360 9.81 -1.52 -11.71
C ARG A 360 9.04 -2.41 -10.74
N TYR A 361 9.57 -3.61 -10.52
CA TYR A 361 9.02 -4.56 -9.56
C TYR A 361 9.64 -4.29 -8.18
N TRP A 362 8.85 -3.72 -7.27
CA TRP A 362 9.26 -3.46 -5.88
C TRP A 362 9.85 -4.72 -5.23
N ASP A 363 9.13 -5.84 -5.33
CA ASP A 363 9.58 -7.14 -4.84
C ASP A 363 9.90 -8.06 -6.02
N ALA A 364 10.97 -7.73 -6.77
CA ALA A 364 11.38 -8.48 -7.95
C ALA A 364 11.72 -9.95 -7.62
N PHE A 365 12.22 -10.23 -6.42
CA PHE A 365 12.68 -11.57 -6.04
C PHE A 365 11.50 -12.51 -5.78
N ALA A 366 10.46 -12.05 -5.07
CA ALA A 366 9.22 -12.81 -4.93
C ALA A 366 8.48 -12.98 -6.27
N ASN A 367 8.41 -11.88 -7.04
CA ASN A 367 7.49 -11.83 -8.17
C ASN A 367 8.08 -12.36 -9.48
N LEU A 368 9.31 -11.96 -9.80
CA LEU A 368 9.92 -12.16 -11.11
C LEU A 368 10.93 -13.31 -11.10
N LEU A 369 11.76 -13.37 -10.06
CA LEU A 369 12.85 -14.35 -9.94
C LEU A 369 12.48 -15.57 -9.08
N GLY A 370 11.23 -15.63 -8.59
CA GLY A 370 10.71 -16.71 -7.76
C GLY A 370 10.84 -18.11 -8.39
N SER A 371 10.92 -19.09 -7.50
CA SER A 371 11.06 -20.53 -7.75
C SER A 371 10.00 -21.31 -6.99
N ASN A 372 9.82 -22.59 -7.33
CA ASN A 372 8.96 -23.52 -6.55
C ASN A 372 9.80 -24.57 -5.80
N THR A 373 11.10 -24.32 -5.67
CA THR A 373 12.07 -25.19 -5.03
C THR A 373 13.05 -24.35 -4.22
N THR A 374 13.68 -24.94 -3.20
CA THR A 374 14.70 -24.31 -2.34
C THR A 374 16.03 -24.01 -3.03
N LYS A 375 16.16 -24.40 -4.31
CA LYS A 375 17.25 -24.00 -5.20
C LYS A 375 16.69 -23.65 -6.57
N ALA A 376 17.04 -22.48 -7.08
CA ALA A 376 16.67 -22.04 -8.42
C ALA A 376 17.84 -22.19 -9.38
N LYS A 377 17.56 -22.64 -10.61
CA LYS A 377 18.55 -22.77 -11.67
C LYS A 377 18.52 -21.54 -12.57
N PHE A 378 19.65 -20.89 -12.76
CA PHE A 378 19.79 -19.69 -13.58
C PHE A 378 20.61 -19.98 -14.83
N GLU A 379 20.15 -19.51 -15.99
CA GLU A 379 21.05 -19.25 -17.12
C GLU A 379 21.45 -17.78 -17.05
N VAL A 380 22.75 -17.51 -16.98
CA VAL A 380 23.29 -16.14 -16.89
C VAL A 380 24.29 -15.86 -18.00
N LEU A 381 24.48 -14.58 -18.33
CA LEU A 381 25.59 -14.09 -19.14
C LEU A 381 26.67 -13.52 -18.23
N ARG A 382 27.84 -14.17 -18.22
CA ARG A 382 29.04 -13.75 -17.48
C ARG A 382 30.19 -13.59 -18.47
N ASN A 383 30.79 -12.40 -18.55
CA ASN A 383 31.89 -12.11 -19.48
C ASN A 383 31.57 -12.51 -20.94
N GLY A 384 30.33 -12.29 -21.38
CA GLY A 384 29.87 -12.64 -22.73
C GLY A 384 29.58 -14.13 -22.97
N LYS A 385 29.76 -15.00 -21.97
CA LYS A 385 29.48 -16.44 -22.07
C LYS A 385 28.23 -16.80 -21.28
N LYS A 386 27.42 -17.70 -21.84
CA LYS A 386 26.29 -18.31 -21.13
C LYS A 386 26.80 -19.33 -20.13
N ILE A 387 26.33 -19.26 -18.89
CA ILE A 387 26.70 -20.15 -17.80
C ILE A 387 25.42 -20.61 -17.09
N GLN A 388 25.39 -21.89 -16.70
CA GLN A 388 24.36 -22.42 -15.81
C GLN A 388 24.82 -22.25 -14.36
N CYS A 389 23.98 -21.63 -13.55
CA CYS A 389 24.23 -21.31 -12.15
C CYS A 389 23.04 -21.76 -11.31
N GLU A 390 23.23 -21.76 -10.00
CA GLU A 390 22.22 -22.03 -8.99
C GLU A 390 22.30 -20.95 -7.92
N ALA A 391 21.14 -20.60 -7.37
CA ALA A 391 21.02 -19.81 -6.16
C ALA A 391 20.11 -20.52 -5.16
N THR A 392 20.45 -20.39 -3.88
CA THR A 392 19.61 -20.87 -2.78
C THR A 392 18.34 -20.03 -2.71
N CYS A 393 17.22 -20.65 -2.34
CA CYS A 393 15.95 -19.97 -2.19
C CYS A 393 15.32 -20.24 -0.82
N VAL A 394 14.70 -19.21 -0.27
CA VAL A 394 13.93 -19.24 0.98
C VAL A 394 12.45 -19.21 0.69
N TYR A 395 11.65 -19.93 1.48
CA TYR A 395 10.20 -19.87 1.34
C TYR A 395 9.74 -18.45 1.67
N ILE A 396 8.94 -17.83 0.82
CA ILE A 396 8.56 -16.41 0.92
C ILE A 396 7.90 -16.05 2.28
N ALA A 397 7.21 -16.99 2.95
CA ALA A 397 6.61 -16.72 4.26
C ALA A 397 7.65 -16.67 5.38
N ASP A 398 8.82 -17.29 5.18
CA ASP A 398 9.95 -17.28 6.09
C ASP A 398 11.00 -16.23 5.67
N ALA A 399 10.82 -15.62 4.49
CA ALA A 399 11.83 -14.84 3.83
C ALA A 399 12.03 -13.48 4.52
N LYS A 400 13.24 -13.28 5.05
CA LYS A 400 13.88 -11.97 5.14
C LYS A 400 14.91 -11.83 4.02
N ALA A 401 14.52 -12.12 2.77
CA ALA A 401 15.47 -12.43 1.69
C ALA A 401 16.61 -11.41 1.47
N ASP A 402 16.37 -10.11 1.71
CA ASP A 402 17.42 -9.08 1.64
C ASP A 402 18.36 -9.10 2.86
N ALA A 403 17.88 -9.47 4.05
CA ALA A 403 18.68 -9.48 5.28
C ALA A 403 19.83 -10.50 5.22
N ASP A 404 19.68 -11.58 4.45
CA ASP A 404 20.70 -12.63 4.34
C ASP A 404 21.87 -12.24 3.42
N VAL A 405 21.67 -11.27 2.52
CA VAL A 405 22.67 -10.88 1.50
C VAL A 405 23.10 -9.43 1.58
N VAL A 406 22.42 -8.60 2.36
CA VAL A 406 22.71 -7.17 2.45
C VAL A 406 23.01 -6.74 3.89
N ASP A 407 24.21 -6.20 4.09
CA ASP A 407 24.62 -5.54 5.34
C ASP A 407 23.68 -4.37 5.67
N ASN A 408 23.02 -4.46 6.83
CA ASN A 408 21.99 -3.54 7.29
C ASN A 408 22.45 -2.59 8.40
N GLU A 409 23.76 -2.40 8.60
CA GLU A 409 24.26 -1.55 9.68
C GLU A 409 24.63 -0.13 9.24
N SER A 410 24.17 0.85 10.02
CA SER A 410 24.68 2.22 9.99
C SER A 410 26.12 2.28 10.46
N LYS A 411 27.00 2.89 9.65
CA LYS A 411 28.45 2.86 9.90
C LYS A 411 29.18 4.14 9.49
N LEU A 412 30.33 4.34 10.12
CA LEU A 412 31.31 5.33 9.68
C LEU A 412 32.17 4.77 8.56
N MET A 413 32.42 5.59 7.54
CA MET A 413 33.26 5.29 6.40
C MET A 413 34.37 6.34 6.28
N ARG A 414 35.45 6.00 5.55
CA ARG A 414 36.58 6.92 5.24
C ARG A 414 37.16 7.53 6.53
N ASP A 415 37.60 6.65 7.43
CA ASP A 415 38.24 7.02 8.71
C ASP A 415 37.37 7.97 9.56
N GLY A 416 36.06 7.74 9.57
CA GLY A 416 35.11 8.56 10.33
C GLY A 416 34.64 9.84 9.64
N THR A 417 35.09 10.11 8.41
CA THR A 417 34.74 11.35 7.70
C THR A 417 33.31 11.36 7.15
N VAL A 418 32.77 10.18 6.82
CA VAL A 418 31.45 10.02 6.20
C VAL A 418 30.60 9.08 7.04
N GLY A 419 29.37 9.48 7.38
CA GLY A 419 28.38 8.57 7.94
C GLY A 419 27.59 7.87 6.83
N TYR A 420 27.22 6.63 7.03
CA TYR A 420 26.35 5.87 6.14
C TYR A 420 25.17 5.37 6.96
N ILE A 421 23.96 5.82 6.62
CA ILE A 421 22.71 5.49 7.31
C ILE A 421 22.00 4.39 6.54
N ARG A 422 21.84 3.28 7.26
CA ARG A 422 20.98 2.15 6.95
C ARG A 422 20.67 1.50 8.29
N GLU A 423 19.53 1.83 8.88
CA GLU A 423 19.15 1.31 10.20
C GLU A 423 18.43 -0.03 10.06
N GLU A 424 18.60 -0.92 11.04
CA GLU A 424 17.62 -1.95 11.37
C GLU A 424 16.73 -1.45 12.52
N GLY A 425 15.81 -2.26 13.04
CA GLY A 425 15.16 -1.98 14.32
C GLY A 425 13.92 -1.07 14.29
N GLU A 426 13.45 -0.73 15.50
CA GLU A 426 12.08 -0.24 15.77
C GLU A 426 11.98 1.27 16.08
N GLY A 427 12.97 2.11 15.73
CA GLY A 427 12.67 3.53 15.55
C GLY A 427 13.70 4.57 15.98
N TYR A 428 13.21 5.57 16.72
CA TYR A 428 13.81 6.89 16.85
C TYR A 428 15.07 6.93 17.74
N GLU A 429 15.17 6.05 18.74
CA GLU A 429 16.31 6.01 19.67
C GLU A 429 17.58 5.60 18.96
N GLU A 430 17.49 4.60 18.09
CA GLU A 430 18.58 4.12 17.27
C GLU A 430 19.09 5.21 16.31
N LEU A 431 18.17 5.95 15.66
CA LEU A 431 18.56 7.09 14.84
C LEU A 431 19.21 8.21 15.65
N ASP A 432 18.74 8.49 16.86
CA ASP A 432 19.34 9.51 17.73
C ASP A 432 20.79 9.12 18.09
N ASP A 433 21.05 7.84 18.37
CA ASP A 433 22.39 7.28 18.63
C ASP A 433 23.29 7.33 17.39
N VAL A 434 22.77 6.98 16.21
CA VAL A 434 23.51 7.09 14.95
C VAL A 434 23.86 8.53 14.65
N MET A 435 22.91 9.45 14.82
CA MET A 435 23.15 10.87 14.59
C MET A 435 24.10 11.49 15.62
N GLU A 436 24.16 10.99 16.86
CA GLU A 436 25.18 11.39 17.83
C GLU A 436 26.58 10.96 17.36
N LYS A 437 26.74 9.75 16.83
CA LYS A 437 28.00 9.26 16.25
C LYS A 437 28.39 10.05 14.99
N PHE A 438 27.40 10.44 14.18
CA PHE A 438 27.63 11.07 12.88
C PHE A 438 27.73 12.59 12.94
N LYS A 439 27.47 13.23 14.09
CA LYS A 439 27.34 14.69 14.24
C LYS A 439 28.52 15.49 13.67
N ASP A 440 29.74 14.94 13.75
CA ASP A 440 30.99 15.61 13.35
C ASP A 440 31.50 15.17 11.97
N THR A 441 30.76 14.31 11.26
CA THR A 441 31.11 13.88 9.89
C THR A 441 30.98 15.04 8.89
N LYS A 442 31.72 14.99 7.78
CA LYS A 442 31.57 15.96 6.68
C LYS A 442 30.24 15.80 5.95
N GLY A 443 29.70 14.59 5.94
CA GLY A 443 28.41 14.29 5.35
C GLY A 443 27.92 12.90 5.73
N ILE A 444 26.61 12.70 5.55
CA ILE A 444 25.94 11.41 5.69
C ILE A 444 25.39 10.97 4.33
N ILE A 445 25.44 9.66 4.09
CA ILE A 445 24.75 8.98 3.01
C ILE A 445 23.50 8.35 3.61
N VAL A 446 22.34 8.53 2.99
CA VAL A 446 21.08 7.89 3.37
C VAL A 446 20.65 6.96 2.24
N ASP A 447 20.77 5.65 2.43
CA ASP A 447 20.57 4.69 1.34
C ASP A 447 19.16 4.08 1.31
N LEU A 448 18.23 4.72 0.60
CA LEU A 448 16.83 4.32 0.53
C LEU A 448 16.54 3.24 -0.53
N ARG A 449 17.57 2.56 -1.08
CA ARG A 449 17.40 1.46 -2.04
C ARG A 449 16.84 0.17 -1.40
N TYR A 450 16.93 0.04 -0.09
CA TYR A 450 16.52 -1.15 0.66
C TYR A 450 15.57 -0.76 1.80
N LEU A 451 14.87 -1.76 2.35
CA LEU A 451 13.95 -1.57 3.46
C LEU A 451 14.68 -0.99 4.68
N GLN A 452 14.20 0.15 5.19
CA GLN A 452 14.64 0.80 6.43
C GLN A 452 13.45 1.03 7.39
N PRO A 453 13.69 1.32 8.68
CA PRO A 453 12.65 1.63 9.65
C PRO A 453 11.70 2.74 9.16
N PRO A 454 10.38 2.59 9.37
CA PRO A 454 9.36 3.49 8.81
C PRO A 454 9.54 4.98 9.13
N LEU A 455 10.17 5.30 10.28
CA LEU A 455 10.20 6.65 10.85
C LEU A 455 11.33 7.54 10.32
N ILE A 456 12.25 7.03 9.49
CA ILE A 456 13.37 7.82 8.94
C ILE A 456 12.86 9.07 8.21
N CYS A 457 11.68 8.98 7.55
CA CYS A 457 11.03 10.07 6.83
C CYS A 457 10.66 11.28 7.74
N SER A 458 10.43 11.04 9.02
CA SER A 458 9.94 12.04 9.97
C SER A 458 11.00 12.47 10.98
N CYS A 459 11.85 11.53 11.41
CA CYS A 459 12.84 11.76 12.44
C CYS A 459 14.11 12.44 11.90
N LEU A 460 14.66 11.96 10.78
CA LEU A 460 15.89 12.53 10.22
C LEU A 460 15.75 14.02 9.89
N PRO A 461 14.63 14.50 9.29
CA PRO A 461 14.43 15.93 9.08
C PRO A 461 14.50 16.82 10.34
N LEU A 462 14.31 16.27 11.55
CA LEU A 462 14.48 17.03 12.81
C LEU A 462 15.93 17.45 13.07
N TYR A 463 16.89 16.70 12.52
CA TYR A 463 18.31 17.02 12.50
C TYR A 463 18.69 18.00 11.39
N LEU A 464 17.89 18.06 10.32
CA LEU A 464 18.23 18.79 9.09
C LEU A 464 17.55 20.15 8.95
N LEU A 465 16.36 20.31 9.54
CA LEU A 465 15.52 21.50 9.39
C LEU A 465 15.13 22.11 10.74
N SER A 466 15.51 23.37 10.94
CA SER A 466 15.24 24.10 12.20
C SER A 466 13.81 24.64 12.32
N LYS A 467 13.01 24.55 11.25
CA LYS A 467 11.62 25.01 11.16
C LYS A 467 10.80 24.02 10.31
N PRO A 468 9.46 24.07 10.39
CA PRO A 468 8.60 23.19 9.61
C PRO A 468 8.66 23.54 8.11
N GLU A 469 8.71 22.52 7.26
CA GLU A 469 8.66 22.67 5.80
C GLU A 469 7.61 21.73 5.19
N LYS A 470 6.66 22.26 4.42
CA LYS A 470 5.69 21.43 3.67
C LYS A 470 6.43 20.73 2.52
N TYR A 471 6.17 19.43 2.34
CA TYR A 471 6.78 18.63 1.27
C TYR A 471 5.79 17.79 0.48
N LEU A 472 4.59 17.57 1.00
CA LEU A 472 3.52 16.81 0.34
C LEU A 472 2.20 17.59 0.41
N THR A 473 1.39 17.46 -0.63
CA THR A 473 -0.05 17.78 -0.59
C THR A 473 -0.82 16.47 -0.71
N VAL A 474 -1.87 16.32 0.10
CA VAL A 474 -2.66 15.09 0.19
C VAL A 474 -4.12 15.40 -0.07
N TYR A 475 -4.79 14.53 -0.81
CA TYR A 475 -6.24 14.57 -1.02
C TYR A 475 -6.86 13.26 -0.60
N ALA A 476 -7.99 13.31 0.11
CA ALA A 476 -8.66 12.15 0.67
C ALA A 476 -10.15 12.11 0.26
N ALA A 477 -10.79 10.95 0.43
CA ALA A 477 -12.17 10.74 -0.03
C ALA A 477 -13.15 11.69 0.67
N ASN A 478 -14.06 12.29 -0.09
CA ASN A 478 -15.06 13.22 0.44
C ASN A 478 -16.26 12.45 1.02
N ARG A 479 -16.44 12.54 2.34
CA ARG A 479 -17.50 11.79 3.04
C ARG A 479 -18.92 12.08 2.61
N PHE A 480 -19.18 13.26 2.03
CA PHE A 480 -20.52 13.65 1.58
C PHE A 480 -20.77 13.33 0.10
N VAL A 481 -19.71 13.03 -0.65
CA VAL A 481 -19.77 12.83 -2.10
C VAL A 481 -18.83 11.67 -2.47
N PRO A 482 -19.27 10.40 -2.32
CA PRO A 482 -18.46 9.24 -2.71
C PRO A 482 -17.96 9.37 -4.17
N GLY A 483 -16.67 9.17 -4.40
CA GLY A 483 -16.02 9.41 -5.69
C GLY A 483 -15.44 10.82 -5.87
N ALA A 484 -15.56 11.71 -4.88
CA ALA A 484 -14.84 12.98 -4.85
C ALA A 484 -13.67 12.94 -3.86
N PHE A 485 -12.62 13.70 -4.16
CA PHE A 485 -11.42 13.84 -3.32
C PHE A 485 -11.15 15.31 -3.05
N THR A 486 -10.90 15.65 -1.79
CA THR A 486 -10.67 17.03 -1.34
C THR A 486 -9.30 17.16 -0.67
N GLU A 487 -8.68 18.33 -0.78
CA GLU A 487 -7.41 18.61 -0.10
C GLU A 487 -7.61 18.51 1.41
N ILE A 488 -6.73 17.75 2.05
CA ILE A 488 -6.57 17.71 3.51
C ILE A 488 -5.24 18.38 3.90
N ASN A 489 -4.92 18.41 5.19
CA ASN A 489 -3.64 18.95 5.63
C ASN A 489 -2.48 18.18 4.98
N GLY A 490 -1.73 18.86 4.11
CA GLY A 490 -0.52 18.27 3.52
C GLY A 490 0.60 18.07 4.54
N TRP A 491 1.60 17.28 4.19
CA TRP A 491 2.63 16.86 5.14
C TRP A 491 3.76 17.87 5.27
N VAL A 492 4.22 18.01 6.51
CA VAL A 492 5.30 18.90 6.94
C VAL A 492 6.39 18.08 7.63
N CYS A 493 7.65 18.45 7.43
CA CYS A 493 8.80 17.87 8.10
C CYS A 493 9.62 18.93 8.83
N GLY A 494 10.60 18.51 9.65
CA GLY A 494 11.47 19.42 10.39
C GLY A 494 10.92 19.86 11.75
N ARG A 495 11.73 20.61 12.50
CA ARG A 495 11.36 21.03 13.86
C ARG A 495 10.11 21.90 13.85
N GLY A 496 9.15 21.55 14.69
CA GLY A 496 7.91 22.28 14.90
C GLY A 496 6.75 21.73 14.08
N ALA A 497 7.01 20.81 13.14
CA ALA A 497 5.98 20.12 12.37
C ALA A 497 4.93 19.45 13.30
N ALA A 498 5.39 18.87 14.41
CA ALA A 498 4.53 18.21 15.39
C ALA A 498 3.81 19.16 16.38
N LYS A 499 4.24 20.40 16.60
CA LYS A 499 3.65 21.28 17.66
C LYS A 499 2.17 21.63 17.44
N LYS A 500 1.71 21.63 16.19
CA LYS A 500 0.31 21.94 15.84
C LYS A 500 -0.62 20.74 16.07
N ILE A 501 -0.04 19.55 16.10
CA ILE A 501 -0.72 18.27 16.24
C ILE A 501 -1.07 18.03 17.74
N PHE A 502 -0.17 18.34 18.68
CA PHE A 502 -0.31 17.89 20.07
C PHE A 502 -1.10 18.81 21.04
N ARG A 503 -1.48 20.04 20.67
CA ARG A 503 -2.33 20.89 21.54
C ARG A 503 -3.74 20.27 21.77
N GLU A 504 -4.11 19.28 20.97
CA GLU A 504 -5.35 18.47 21.11
C GLU A 504 -5.16 17.17 21.92
N ILE A 505 -3.91 16.73 22.21
CA ILE A 505 -3.60 15.44 22.87
C ILE A 505 -3.83 15.43 24.37
N GLY A 506 -3.83 16.59 25.03
CA GLY A 506 -4.05 16.72 26.48
C GLY A 506 -5.42 16.26 27.00
N LYS A 507 -6.23 15.57 26.19
CA LYS A 507 -7.54 15.01 26.53
C LYS A 507 -7.63 13.46 26.45
N ARG A 508 -6.55 12.72 26.11
CA ARG A 508 -6.57 11.23 26.04
C ARG A 508 -5.90 10.56 27.25
N LYS A 509 -6.33 9.33 27.57
CA LYS A 509 -6.19 8.64 28.88
C LYS A 509 -4.98 7.69 29.05
N ASN A 510 -4.06 7.58 28.10
CA ASN A 510 -2.95 6.62 28.14
C ASN A 510 -1.59 7.33 28.28
N LEU A 511 -0.90 7.09 29.40
CA LEU A 511 0.39 7.69 29.76
C LEU A 511 1.56 7.16 28.89
N MET A 512 1.54 5.90 28.47
CA MET A 512 2.64 5.27 27.72
C MET A 512 2.69 5.71 26.26
N GLU A 513 1.53 5.88 25.60
CA GLU A 513 1.46 6.47 24.24
C GLU A 513 1.93 7.92 24.25
N THR A 514 1.53 8.69 25.27
CA THR A 514 1.97 10.07 25.45
C THR A 514 3.49 10.15 25.61
N LEU A 515 4.10 9.23 26.38
CA LEU A 515 5.55 9.19 26.60
C LEU A 515 6.32 8.76 25.34
N ASN A 516 5.93 7.68 24.66
CA ASN A 516 6.64 7.16 23.47
C ASN A 516 6.63 8.16 22.29
N TYR A 517 5.48 8.78 21.98
CA TYR A 517 5.38 9.74 20.88
C TYR A 517 5.96 11.12 21.19
N SER A 518 5.98 11.51 22.48
CA SER A 518 6.69 12.72 22.89
C SER A 518 8.17 12.61 22.53
N ASN A 519 8.82 11.46 22.67
CA ASN A 519 10.24 11.29 22.35
C ASN A 519 10.56 11.38 20.85
N VAL A 520 9.67 10.84 20.00
CA VAL A 520 9.76 10.97 18.53
C VAL A 520 9.68 12.45 18.10
N THR A 521 8.81 13.23 18.76
CA THR A 521 8.31 14.50 18.21
C THR A 521 8.51 15.74 19.08
N ASN A 522 9.32 15.69 20.15
CA ASN A 522 9.55 16.81 21.08
C ASN A 522 10.30 18.00 20.45
N ASN A 523 10.03 18.37 19.20
CA ASN A 523 10.54 19.56 18.53
C ASN A 523 12.07 19.61 18.46
N GLY A 524 12.69 18.44 18.30
CA GLY A 524 14.13 18.27 18.40
C GLY A 524 14.64 18.34 19.85
N ILE A 525 13.90 17.78 20.81
CA ILE A 525 14.31 17.55 22.20
C ILE A 525 14.26 16.03 22.45
N ILE A 526 15.23 15.54 23.21
CA ILE A 526 15.37 14.16 23.66
C ILE A 526 15.08 14.20 25.16
N ASN A 527 14.06 13.46 25.61
CA ASN A 527 13.79 13.31 27.03
C ASN A 527 14.64 12.15 27.57
N THR A 528 15.46 12.42 28.58
CA THR A 528 16.22 11.35 29.24
C THR A 528 15.42 10.79 30.42
N TRP A 529 15.66 9.53 30.79
CA TRP A 529 15.04 8.86 31.95
C TRP A 529 15.24 9.58 33.30
N LYS A 530 16.14 10.56 33.35
CA LYS A 530 16.39 11.44 34.51
C LYS A 530 15.65 12.78 34.44
N GLY A 531 14.73 12.97 33.49
CA GLY A 531 14.00 14.23 33.30
C GLY A 531 14.83 15.37 32.70
N LYS A 532 16.03 15.10 32.15
CA LYS A 532 16.79 16.13 31.43
C LYS A 532 16.37 16.17 29.97
N GLU A 533 16.00 17.36 29.50
CA GLU A 533 15.76 17.68 28.10
C GLU A 533 17.09 18.00 27.38
N ARG A 534 17.42 17.28 26.31
CA ARG A 534 18.56 17.60 25.44
C ARG A 534 18.05 17.95 24.05
N LYS A 535 18.38 19.13 23.51
CA LYS A 535 18.04 19.44 22.11
C LYS A 535 18.84 18.54 21.16
N ARG A 536 18.17 17.89 20.20
CA ARG A 536 18.81 17.26 19.04
C ARG A 536 19.75 18.30 18.41
N PRO A 537 21.03 18.00 18.17
CA PRO A 537 21.90 18.92 17.46
C PRO A 537 21.41 19.10 16.01
N MET A 538 21.62 20.28 15.44
CA MET A 538 21.40 20.47 14.01
C MET A 538 22.60 19.89 13.26
N TYR A 539 22.37 18.91 12.40
CA TYR A 539 23.39 18.39 11.53
C TYR A 539 23.74 19.42 10.45
N LYS A 540 25.02 19.75 10.31
CA LYS A 540 25.52 20.79 9.39
C LYS A 540 26.24 20.22 8.17
N GLY A 541 26.62 18.94 8.22
CA GLY A 541 27.26 18.25 7.11
C GLY A 541 26.35 18.10 5.89
N ARG A 542 26.92 17.56 4.82
CA ARG A 542 26.21 17.25 3.57
C ARG A 542 25.34 16.02 3.73
N VAL A 543 24.23 15.95 3.01
CA VAL A 543 23.34 14.79 2.99
C VAL A 543 23.20 14.30 1.56
N VAL A 544 23.62 13.07 1.27
CA VAL A 544 23.41 12.44 -0.04
C VAL A 544 22.41 11.32 0.14
N VAL A 545 21.25 11.42 -0.51
CA VAL A 545 20.23 10.37 -0.51
C VAL A 545 20.41 9.51 -1.76
N ILE A 546 20.49 8.20 -1.58
CA ILE A 546 20.54 7.24 -2.69
C ILE A 546 19.14 6.62 -2.84
N ILE A 547 18.61 6.63 -4.06
CA ILE A 547 17.34 5.99 -4.43
C ILE A 547 17.52 5.17 -5.70
N ASP A 548 16.66 4.18 -5.91
CA ASP A 548 16.51 3.51 -7.19
C ASP A 548 15.09 2.99 -7.39
N GLU A 549 14.87 2.15 -8.41
CA GLU A 549 13.58 1.54 -8.73
C GLU A 549 13.01 0.65 -7.62
N ARG A 550 13.77 0.37 -6.56
CA ARG A 550 13.30 -0.33 -5.37
C ARG A 550 12.77 0.60 -4.31
N ALA A 551 12.92 1.93 -4.38
CA ALA A 551 12.31 2.82 -3.38
C ALA A 551 10.80 3.01 -3.67
N MET A 552 9.95 2.81 -2.67
CA MET A 552 8.48 2.89 -2.79
C MET A 552 7.86 3.53 -1.55
N SER A 553 6.69 4.15 -1.71
CA SER A 553 5.84 4.57 -0.58
C SER A 553 6.59 5.43 0.44
N LYS A 554 6.72 4.99 1.70
CA LYS A 554 7.43 5.71 2.77
C LYS A 554 8.86 6.13 2.39
N TYR A 555 9.57 5.37 1.57
CA TYR A 555 10.93 5.72 1.10
C TYR A 555 10.90 6.87 0.08
N GLU A 556 9.87 6.95 -0.76
CA GLU A 556 9.66 8.09 -1.65
C GLU A 556 9.34 9.36 -0.84
N LEU A 557 8.52 9.23 0.21
CA LEU A 557 8.22 10.34 1.13
C LEU A 557 9.46 10.80 1.90
N ALA A 558 10.30 9.87 2.36
CA ALA A 558 11.57 10.18 3.02
C ALA A 558 12.50 10.99 2.11
N ALA A 559 12.64 10.56 0.85
CA ALA A 559 13.42 11.29 -0.16
C ALA A 559 12.90 12.72 -0.34
N LEU A 560 11.57 12.91 -0.48
CA LEU A 560 10.95 14.23 -0.62
C LEU A 560 11.13 15.12 0.62
N ALA A 561 11.04 14.55 1.82
CA ALA A 561 11.22 15.26 3.08
C ALA A 561 12.68 15.69 3.27
N ILE A 562 13.66 14.80 3.05
CA ILE A 562 15.09 15.08 3.18
C ILE A 562 15.56 16.09 2.12
N ARG A 563 14.96 16.06 0.92
CA ARG A 563 15.22 17.05 -0.16
C ARG A 563 14.98 18.50 0.26
N LYS A 564 14.13 18.74 1.26
CA LYS A 564 13.89 20.08 1.82
C LYS A 564 15.11 20.66 2.53
N SER A 565 16.04 19.82 2.96
CA SER A 565 17.31 20.30 3.53
C SER A 565 18.11 21.08 2.48
N PRO A 566 18.66 22.26 2.82
CA PRO A 566 19.48 23.04 1.90
C PRO A 566 20.75 22.29 1.49
N ASN A 567 21.30 21.46 2.39
CA ASN A 567 22.54 20.69 2.20
C ASN A 567 22.27 19.24 1.80
N SER A 568 21.14 18.93 1.15
CA SER A 568 20.86 17.60 0.62
C SER A 568 20.90 17.54 -0.91
N ILE A 569 21.23 16.35 -1.44
CA ILE A 569 21.12 16.01 -2.86
C ILE A 569 20.67 14.56 -2.99
N ILE A 570 19.86 14.26 -4.00
CA ILE A 570 19.39 12.90 -4.28
C ILE A 570 20.11 12.38 -5.52
N ILE A 571 20.66 11.17 -5.46
CA ILE A 571 21.32 10.51 -6.57
C ILE A 571 20.71 9.13 -6.81
N GLY A 572 20.93 8.56 -8.00
CA GLY A 572 20.53 7.20 -8.32
C GLY A 572 19.63 7.11 -9.55
N SER A 573 18.60 6.27 -9.49
CA SER A 573 17.56 6.17 -10.54
C SER A 573 16.18 6.59 -10.00
N GLY A 574 15.16 6.66 -10.87
CA GLY A 574 13.81 7.03 -10.43
C GLY A 574 13.13 5.89 -9.64
N THR A 575 12.35 6.25 -8.63
CA THR A 575 11.66 5.31 -7.71
C THR A 575 10.45 4.60 -8.32
N VAL A 576 9.83 3.63 -7.61
CA VAL A 576 8.66 2.87 -8.10
C VAL A 576 7.52 3.78 -8.56
N GLY A 577 7.30 4.90 -7.89
CA GLY A 577 6.19 5.80 -8.17
C GLY A 577 4.87 5.25 -7.68
N ALA A 578 4.86 4.62 -6.50
CA ALA A 578 3.66 4.16 -5.82
C ALA A 578 3.49 4.98 -4.53
N ASN A 579 2.87 6.15 -4.64
CA ASN A 579 2.67 7.09 -3.54
C ASN A 579 1.20 7.18 -3.16
N GLY A 580 0.94 7.09 -1.85
CA GLY A 580 -0.39 7.09 -1.25
C GLY A 580 -0.46 6.01 -0.17
N ALA A 581 -1.44 6.09 0.72
CA ALA A 581 -1.71 5.01 1.64
C ALA A 581 -2.58 3.96 0.97
N ALA A 582 -2.15 2.71 1.11
CA ALA A 582 -2.92 1.55 0.75
C ALA A 582 -3.97 1.29 1.83
N ALA A 583 -5.23 1.15 1.43
CA ALA A 583 -6.30 0.62 2.27
C ALA A 583 -6.68 -0.78 1.78
N GLU A 584 -7.21 -1.57 2.71
CA GLU A 584 -7.59 -2.95 2.44
C GLU A 584 -9.10 -3.04 2.16
N MET A 585 -9.48 -4.02 1.35
CA MET A 585 -10.87 -4.43 1.18
C MET A 585 -10.99 -5.95 1.28
N THR A 586 -12.03 -6.41 1.97
CA THR A 586 -12.32 -7.83 2.10
C THR A 586 -13.27 -8.31 1.00
N LEU A 587 -12.91 -9.41 0.34
CA LEU A 587 -13.67 -10.06 -0.71
C LEU A 587 -14.10 -11.49 -0.29
N PRO A 588 -15.18 -12.03 -0.87
CA PRO A 588 -15.60 -13.43 -0.70
C PRO A 588 -14.46 -14.44 -0.82
N GLY A 589 -14.45 -15.46 0.05
CA GLY A 589 -13.55 -16.62 -0.06
C GLY A 589 -12.10 -16.35 0.40
N GLU A 590 -11.93 -15.63 1.51
CA GLU A 590 -10.61 -15.33 2.11
C GLU A 590 -9.64 -14.58 1.19
N LEU A 591 -10.21 -13.77 0.28
CA LEU A 591 -9.45 -12.84 -0.54
C LEU A 591 -9.49 -11.43 0.07
N GLU A 592 -8.35 -10.78 0.02
CA GLU A 592 -8.18 -9.37 0.34
C GLU A 592 -7.56 -8.67 -0.85
N ALA A 593 -7.89 -7.41 -1.04
CA ALA A 593 -7.25 -6.58 -2.05
C ALA A 593 -6.85 -5.23 -1.46
N LEU A 594 -5.75 -4.70 -1.95
CA LEU A 594 -5.26 -3.36 -1.61
C LEU A 594 -5.63 -2.36 -2.70
N PHE A 595 -5.91 -1.13 -2.30
CA PHE A 595 -6.09 0.00 -3.21
C PHE A 595 -5.53 1.28 -2.59
N THR A 596 -5.22 2.29 -3.40
CA THR A 596 -4.64 3.53 -2.87
C THR A 596 -5.76 4.51 -2.50
N ALA A 597 -6.00 4.72 -1.20
CA ALA A 597 -7.18 5.46 -0.70
C ALA A 597 -7.04 6.99 -0.74
N ASN A 598 -5.89 7.51 -1.15
CA ASN A 598 -5.62 8.95 -1.17
C ASN A 598 -4.76 9.35 -2.39
N VAL A 599 -4.69 10.65 -2.66
CA VAL A 599 -3.79 11.19 -3.68
C VAL A 599 -2.64 11.91 -2.99
N SER A 600 -1.41 11.56 -3.38
CA SER A 600 -0.19 12.23 -2.91
C SER A 600 0.47 13.02 -4.05
N LYS A 601 0.72 14.30 -3.81
CA LYS A 601 1.38 15.22 -4.77
C LYS A 601 2.58 15.90 -4.13
N SER A 602 3.63 16.14 -4.90
CA SER A 602 4.81 16.85 -4.41
C SER A 602 4.49 18.31 -4.08
N TYR A 603 5.12 18.87 -3.05
CA TYR A 603 5.09 20.30 -2.76
C TYR A 603 6.48 20.94 -2.81
N PRO A 604 6.64 22.16 -3.35
CA PRO A 604 5.63 22.97 -4.04
C PRO A 604 5.32 22.42 -5.46
N GLY A 605 4.31 22.99 -6.11
CA GLY A 605 4.00 22.73 -7.52
C GLY A 605 2.99 21.60 -7.79
N ASN A 606 2.51 20.90 -6.75
CA ASN A 606 1.42 19.92 -6.83
C ASN A 606 1.60 18.85 -7.92
N LYS A 607 2.86 18.43 -8.16
CA LYS A 607 3.18 17.48 -9.24
C LYS A 607 2.77 16.05 -8.86
N GLN A 608 2.36 15.30 -9.87
CA GLN A 608 2.00 13.88 -9.76
C GLN A 608 3.19 13.05 -9.26
N LEU A 609 2.94 12.14 -8.31
CA LEU A 609 3.92 11.18 -7.79
C LEU A 609 3.59 9.75 -8.22
N GLN A 610 2.33 9.32 -8.08
CA GLN A 610 1.87 8.02 -8.59
C GLN A 610 2.17 7.90 -10.09
N ARG A 611 2.75 6.77 -10.52
CA ARG A 611 3.25 6.48 -11.89
C ARG A 611 4.39 7.37 -12.40
N VAL A 612 4.99 8.20 -11.53
CA VAL A 612 6.10 9.11 -11.90
C VAL A 612 7.33 8.86 -11.02
N GLY A 613 7.11 8.69 -9.71
CA GLY A 613 8.14 8.55 -8.70
C GLY A 613 8.92 9.82 -8.40
N VAL A 614 9.81 9.73 -7.41
CA VAL A 614 10.82 10.72 -7.10
C VAL A 614 11.97 10.57 -8.10
N LYS A 615 12.25 11.66 -8.82
CA LYS A 615 13.42 11.73 -9.72
C LYS A 615 14.65 12.16 -8.94
N PRO A 616 15.84 11.58 -9.19
CA PRO A 616 17.09 12.03 -8.58
C PRO A 616 17.50 13.41 -9.12
N ASP A 617 18.31 14.13 -8.35
CA ASP A 617 18.97 15.36 -8.80
C ASP A 617 20.16 15.04 -9.73
N ILE A 618 20.84 13.91 -9.51
CA ILE A 618 21.90 13.38 -10.39
C ILE A 618 21.61 11.92 -10.68
N GLU A 619 21.43 11.58 -11.96
CA GLU A 619 21.27 10.18 -12.36
C GLU A 619 22.60 9.43 -12.19
N VAL A 620 22.55 8.30 -11.49
CA VAL A 620 23.68 7.39 -11.26
C VAL A 620 23.11 5.97 -11.27
N LYS A 621 23.67 5.10 -12.10
CA LYS A 621 23.26 3.70 -12.21
C LYS A 621 24.47 2.80 -11.98
N PRO A 622 24.27 1.60 -11.40
CA PRO A 622 25.33 0.61 -11.33
C PRO A 622 25.69 0.14 -12.74
N THR A 623 26.95 -0.24 -12.94
CA THR A 623 27.41 -0.93 -14.15
C THR A 623 27.60 -2.42 -13.88
N VAL A 624 27.41 -3.25 -14.92
CA VAL A 624 27.69 -4.70 -14.87
C VAL A 624 29.10 -4.97 -14.33
N LYS A 625 30.08 -4.19 -14.82
CA LYS A 625 31.48 -4.30 -14.37
C LYS A 625 31.64 -3.86 -12.91
N GLY A 626 31.00 -2.76 -12.49
CA GLY A 626 31.00 -2.31 -11.10
C GLY A 626 30.52 -3.40 -10.16
N LEU A 627 29.38 -4.03 -10.47
CA LEU A 627 28.83 -5.14 -9.69
C LEU A 627 29.76 -6.36 -9.68
N ALA A 628 30.30 -6.77 -10.84
CA ALA A 628 31.25 -7.88 -10.94
C ALA A 628 32.54 -7.65 -10.13
N ASP A 629 33.00 -6.39 -10.06
CA ASP A 629 34.17 -5.97 -9.29
C ASP A 629 33.84 -5.74 -7.80
N GLY A 630 32.60 -5.99 -7.35
CA GLY A 630 32.16 -5.81 -5.96
C GLY A 630 32.04 -4.34 -5.53
N ARG A 631 31.91 -3.40 -6.47
CA ARG A 631 31.82 -1.97 -6.21
C ARG A 631 30.37 -1.50 -6.12
N ASP A 632 30.14 -0.53 -5.24
CA ASP A 632 28.90 0.23 -5.19
C ASP A 632 29.15 1.65 -5.71
N GLU A 633 28.94 1.83 -7.02
CA GLU A 633 29.24 3.09 -7.72
C GLU A 633 28.37 4.27 -7.24
N LEU A 634 27.19 3.99 -6.67
CA LEU A 634 26.31 5.01 -6.10
C LEU A 634 26.88 5.49 -4.76
N VAL A 635 27.33 4.58 -3.91
CA VAL A 635 28.01 4.93 -2.64
C VAL A 635 29.35 5.63 -2.92
N GLU A 636 30.15 5.17 -3.87
CA GLU A 636 31.39 5.84 -4.29
C GLU A 636 31.12 7.28 -4.75
N LYS A 637 30.09 7.48 -5.56
CA LYS A 637 29.66 8.80 -6.01
C LYS A 637 29.19 9.68 -4.85
N ALA A 638 28.42 9.12 -3.91
CA ALA A 638 27.97 9.83 -2.72
C ALA A 638 29.14 10.30 -1.85
N VAL A 639 30.12 9.42 -1.59
CA VAL A 639 31.35 9.79 -0.88
C VAL A 639 32.08 10.93 -1.60
N LYS A 640 32.22 10.84 -2.93
CA LYS A 640 32.85 11.91 -3.72
C LYS A 640 32.12 13.25 -3.57
N LEU A 641 30.79 13.25 -3.61
CA LEU A 641 29.97 14.45 -3.44
C LEU A 641 30.09 15.06 -2.03
N ILE A 642 30.23 14.22 -1.00
CA ILE A 642 30.43 14.68 0.38
C ILE A 642 31.81 15.32 0.56
N LEU A 643 32.85 14.76 -0.06
CA LEU A 643 34.22 15.24 0.08
C LEU A 643 34.56 16.42 -0.86
N ASP A 644 33.76 16.66 -1.91
CA ASP A 644 33.89 17.82 -2.78
C ASP A 644 33.62 19.11 -1.98
N LYS A 645 34.35 20.20 -2.27
CA LYS A 645 34.14 21.51 -1.65
C LYS A 645 33.05 22.32 -2.37
N LYS A 646 32.67 21.96 -3.59
CA LYS A 646 31.65 22.68 -4.38
C LYS A 646 30.24 22.50 -3.79
N PRO A 647 29.39 23.54 -3.80
CA PRO A 647 27.98 23.40 -3.43
C PRO A 647 27.25 22.38 -4.31
N PHE A 648 26.18 21.78 -3.78
CA PHE A 648 25.34 20.87 -4.57
C PHE A 648 24.63 21.61 -5.71
N SER A 649 24.76 21.09 -6.93
CA SER A 649 23.96 21.52 -8.08
C SER A 649 22.68 20.70 -8.11
N LYS A 650 21.56 21.28 -7.66
CA LYS A 650 20.24 20.63 -7.70
C LYS A 650 19.63 20.74 -9.10
N ALA A 651 18.91 19.72 -9.54
CA ALA A 651 18.10 19.82 -10.76
C ALA A 651 16.96 20.83 -10.52
N LYS A 652 16.65 21.66 -11.53
CA LYS A 652 15.56 22.66 -11.45
C LYS A 652 14.18 22.02 -11.55
#